data_AF-A0A1Y6LK62-F1
#
_entry.id   AF-A0A1Y6LK62-F1
#
_cell.length_a   1.000
_cell.length_b   1.000
_cell.length_c   1.000
_cell.angle_alpha   90.00
_cell.angle_beta   90.00
_cell.angle_gamma   90.00
#
_symmetry.space_group_name_H-M   'P 1'
#
loop_
_entity.id
_entity.type
_entity.pdbx_description
1 polymer ?
#
loop_
_entity_poly.entity_id
_entity_poly.type
_entity_poly.pdbx_seq_one_letter_code
_entity_poly.pdbx_strand_id
1 'polypeptide(L)'
;MSSNQGSNRDGASSLSGLVSTLIPTFLISIVVVCAFLVLRSRFERVYHPRSFLGTLYRNEQSPYPKKSMFGWTSEYKQLTDEFVLKHSSLDNYLWLRYFKVLIIIAFVGCLITWPILFPINATGGGGQAGLNILSFSNVAKAPYFFAHAVVACLFLGFVMFVITRESIFYIHLRQAYLLSANMSSRISSKTVLFTNVPEEYRDESKLRSVFQGVRQVWLGLEVEELEDSVDDRGKAANKLETSEIKMIQTHLKGLIKKDKKAAKKAKKNKETTPEETTTDVMEINKKDRPMHRLPKLKFLPIGKKVDSIDWSRGELSRLVPETARLQNDATSGKFNKAAACFIEFESVTAAQRSMSQAPKGVHVAEMAVAPDQIIWKNIGKSSSSRRTKKNIFTAVVWWLCIFWSIPVAVIGAISNIQSLTEKVPFLGFINSIPSVILGVITGLLPVILLAVLMALVPIFCNIFARTFEVTQGAAQLRVQNWYFAFQVIQVFLITTFASGAAAVAQKIINDPSQAPGLLANNLPKASNFYISYFILFGLLSAALTLLNIAPLLILNILSKILDKTPRKLYNRYITLSGLGWGSLFPKFTNLGVIALAYSCIAPLVLGFATVGFTLLYLAFRYSALFTLGTTIDTKGACFARALRQLVVGIYLSEICLIGLFGINTGTDLISIGPLVITIILLVLTIVWQVLLKRKMKKLMEELAMRDAPSNLNLEKGENGVDGHNGQQTHLGKDGYGNPDTTAPLDGQQAHIGKDGYDHSSHDTAVPQITPNNAPPKPTGMVGRVKAFFMPGKYATSDALSAYVIGDHLSTPVRPYTNTERQEAYLHPAVSEPAPVIWLAKDKLGLSQRAVQGIRKDVGEGLEATDEQAWFDEKAKVCWENSDPTAAPIYEERVEY
;
A
#
# COMPACT_ATOMS: atom_id res chain seq x y z
N MET A 1 -25.55 8.94 6.09
CA MET A 1 -25.24 9.53 4.78
C MET A 1 -25.81 8.70 3.64
N SER A 2 -26.00 7.38 3.74
CA SER A 2 -26.74 6.62 2.71
C SER A 2 -28.27 6.72 2.84
N SER A 3 -28.82 6.95 4.05
CA SER A 3 -30.28 6.93 4.27
C SER A 3 -31.04 8.10 3.61
N ASN A 4 -30.44 9.29 3.51
CA ASN A 4 -31.08 10.46 2.88
C ASN A 4 -30.73 10.67 1.40
N GLN A 5 -29.85 9.85 0.80
CA GLN A 5 -29.51 10.01 -0.61
C GLN A 5 -30.43 9.24 -1.55
N GLY A 6 -31.21 8.27 -1.03
CA GLY A 6 -32.22 7.55 -1.80
C GLY A 6 -33.45 8.40 -2.16
N SER A 7 -33.81 9.40 -1.35
CA SER A 7 -35.03 10.20 -1.54
C SER A 7 -34.94 11.27 -2.65
N ASN A 8 -33.74 11.52 -3.19
CA ASN A 8 -33.53 12.56 -4.22
C ASN A 8 -33.73 12.06 -5.65
N ARG A 9 -34.30 10.87 -5.86
CA ARG A 9 -34.42 10.26 -7.20
C ARG A 9 -35.78 10.51 -7.89
N ASP A 10 -36.84 10.84 -7.15
CA ASP A 10 -38.20 10.97 -7.70
C ASP A 10 -38.68 12.43 -7.88
N GLY A 11 -37.87 13.43 -7.50
CA GLY A 11 -38.22 14.85 -7.58
C GLY A 11 -37.59 15.58 -8.76
N ALA A 12 -38.37 16.42 -9.46
CA ALA A 12 -37.97 17.29 -10.57
C ALA A 12 -36.99 18.43 -10.20
N SER A 13 -36.11 18.25 -9.21
CA SER A 13 -35.24 19.28 -8.64
C SER A 13 -33.75 18.88 -8.60
N SER A 14 -33.23 18.31 -9.69
CA SER A 14 -31.84 17.83 -9.82
C SER A 14 -30.76 18.89 -9.52
N LEU A 15 -31.00 20.17 -9.87
CA LEU A 15 -30.07 21.26 -9.57
C LEU A 15 -30.06 21.63 -8.08
N SER A 16 -31.24 21.71 -7.45
CA SER A 16 -31.36 22.01 -6.02
C SER A 16 -30.71 20.91 -5.16
N GLY A 17 -30.91 19.63 -5.54
CA GLY A 17 -30.25 18.50 -4.87
C GLY A 17 -28.72 18.54 -5.00
N LEU A 18 -28.21 18.95 -6.17
CA LEU A 18 -26.77 19.12 -6.40
C LEU A 18 -26.19 20.25 -5.54
N VAL A 19 -26.84 21.42 -5.54
CA VAL A 19 -26.41 22.58 -4.73
C VAL A 19 -26.44 22.23 -3.23
N SER A 20 -27.49 21.54 -2.78
CA SER A 20 -27.66 21.08 -1.40
C SER A 20 -26.59 20.07 -0.98
N THR A 21 -25.97 19.35 -1.92
CA THR A 21 -24.84 18.46 -1.64
C THR A 21 -23.50 19.19 -1.73
N LEU A 22 -23.33 20.04 -2.73
CA LEU A 22 -22.08 20.73 -3.04
C LEU A 22 -21.71 21.74 -1.95
N ILE A 23 -22.64 22.63 -1.56
CA ILE A 23 -22.34 23.70 -0.60
C ILE A 23 -21.86 23.14 0.75
N PRO A 24 -22.59 22.23 1.42
CA PRO A 24 -22.14 21.69 2.70
C PRO A 24 -20.84 20.91 2.57
N THR A 25 -20.69 20.09 1.51
CA THR A 25 -19.45 19.33 1.28
C THR A 25 -18.26 20.26 1.09
N PHE A 26 -18.42 21.32 0.31
CA PHE A 26 -17.37 22.30 0.04
C PHE A 26 -16.97 23.05 1.32
N LEU A 27 -17.94 23.53 2.11
CA LEU A 27 -17.69 24.18 3.39
C LEU A 27 -16.96 23.26 4.37
N ILE A 28 -17.42 22.01 4.53
CA ILE A 28 -16.75 21.02 5.38
C ILE A 28 -15.32 20.76 4.88
N SER A 29 -15.14 20.63 3.57
CA SER A 29 -13.81 20.40 2.98
C SER A 29 -12.86 21.57 3.23
N ILE A 30 -13.34 22.81 3.16
CA ILE A 30 -12.57 24.01 3.53
C ILE A 30 -12.15 23.94 4.99
N VAL A 31 -13.08 23.65 5.91
CA VAL A 31 -12.77 23.53 7.35
C VAL A 31 -11.68 22.48 7.59
N VAL A 32 -11.79 21.32 6.92
CA VAL A 32 -10.80 20.23 7.02
C VAL A 32 -9.44 20.65 6.45
N VAL A 33 -9.40 21.35 5.31
CA VAL A 33 -8.15 21.84 4.71
C VAL A 33 -7.52 22.93 5.59
N CYS A 34 -8.30 23.84 6.17
CA CYS A 34 -7.82 24.82 7.13
C CYS A 34 -7.24 24.14 8.38
N ALA A 35 -7.92 23.11 8.90
CA ALA A 35 -7.39 22.31 9.99
C ALA A 35 -6.06 21.65 9.61
N PHE A 36 -5.95 21.09 8.40
CA PHE A 36 -4.68 20.57 7.88
C PHE A 36 -3.58 21.64 7.87
N LEU A 37 -3.82 22.83 7.32
CA LEU A 37 -2.81 23.90 7.24
C LEU A 37 -2.27 24.30 8.62
N VAL A 38 -3.14 24.37 9.63
CA VAL A 38 -2.75 24.66 11.01
C VAL A 38 -2.01 23.49 11.66
N LEU A 39 -2.59 22.28 11.61
CA LEU A 39 -2.06 21.09 12.27
C LEU A 39 -0.72 20.64 11.66
N ARG A 40 -0.52 20.88 10.36
CA ARG A 40 0.72 20.59 9.64
C ARG A 40 1.94 21.29 10.24
N SER A 41 1.78 22.55 10.65
CA SER A 41 2.86 23.31 11.28
C SER A 41 3.20 22.83 12.70
N ARG A 42 2.27 22.14 13.38
CA ARG A 42 2.42 21.70 14.77
C ARG A 42 2.85 20.25 14.92
N PHE A 43 2.42 19.37 14.00
CA PHE A 43 2.62 17.92 14.09
C PHE A 43 3.53 17.42 12.98
N GLU A 44 4.82 17.73 13.08
CA GLU A 44 5.83 17.39 12.06
C GLU A 44 5.85 15.89 11.73
N ARG A 45 5.83 15.05 12.77
CA ARG A 45 5.82 13.58 12.62
C ARG A 45 4.62 13.01 11.86
N VAL A 46 3.50 13.73 11.81
CA VAL A 46 2.29 13.30 11.07
C VAL A 46 2.36 13.74 9.62
N TYR A 47 2.84 14.96 9.35
CA TYR A 47 2.66 15.63 8.07
C TYR A 47 3.91 15.74 7.20
N HIS A 48 5.10 15.58 7.76
CA HIS A 48 6.35 15.49 6.99
C HIS A 48 7.42 14.60 7.67
N PRO A 49 7.07 13.38 8.14
CA PRO A 49 8.04 12.48 8.76
C PRO A 49 9.20 12.11 7.83
N ARG A 50 9.00 12.12 6.51
CA ARG A 50 10.07 11.82 5.54
C ARG A 50 11.17 12.86 5.49
N SER A 51 10.97 14.05 6.06
CA SER A 51 11.93 15.15 5.97
C SER A 51 12.99 15.16 7.07
N PHE A 52 12.79 14.39 8.15
CA PHE A 52 13.69 14.43 9.32
C PHE A 52 13.93 13.08 9.98
N LEU A 53 13.17 12.05 9.66
CA LEU A 53 13.30 10.76 10.34
C LEU A 53 14.66 10.12 10.01
N GLY A 54 15.53 10.06 11.02
CA GLY A 54 16.91 9.56 10.88
C GLY A 54 17.03 8.09 10.49
N THR A 55 15.96 7.30 10.64
CA THR A 55 15.95 5.89 10.20
C THR A 55 15.78 5.73 8.69
N LEU A 56 15.53 6.81 7.95
CA LEU A 56 15.50 6.82 6.50
C LEU A 56 16.89 7.17 5.97
N TYR A 57 17.31 6.49 4.91
CA TYR A 57 18.53 6.86 4.21
C TYR A 57 18.41 8.27 3.62
N ARG A 58 19.55 8.94 3.43
CA ARG A 58 19.60 10.32 2.94
C ARG A 58 18.96 10.49 1.55
N ASN A 59 19.01 9.44 0.71
CA ASN A 59 18.35 9.37 -0.60
C ASN A 59 16.84 9.04 -0.55
N GLU A 60 16.30 8.65 0.61
CA GLU A 60 14.87 8.44 0.84
C GLU A 60 14.20 9.69 1.47
N GLN A 61 14.99 10.58 2.06
CA GLN A 61 14.48 11.78 2.73
C GLN A 61 13.95 12.82 1.75
N SER A 62 12.86 13.48 2.13
CA SER A 62 12.28 14.59 1.37
C SER A 62 12.82 15.92 1.87
N PRO A 63 12.93 16.96 1.02
CA PRO A 63 13.33 18.29 1.47
C PRO A 63 12.48 18.78 2.65
N TYR A 64 13.10 19.48 3.59
CA TYR A 64 12.41 19.97 4.77
C TYR A 64 11.53 21.19 4.41
N PRO A 65 10.20 21.10 4.55
CA PRO A 65 9.32 22.22 4.25
C PRO A 65 9.44 23.32 5.32
N LYS A 66 9.30 24.60 4.94
CA LYS A 66 9.33 25.69 5.94
C LYS A 66 8.19 25.53 6.96
N LYS A 67 8.42 25.86 8.23
CA LYS A 67 7.47 25.67 9.35
C LYS A 67 6.21 26.57 9.32
N SER A 68 5.93 27.26 8.22
CA SER A 68 4.73 28.09 8.08
C SER A 68 3.55 27.33 7.47
N MET A 69 2.32 27.84 7.61
CA MET A 69 1.10 27.18 7.09
C MET A 69 1.18 26.84 5.59
N PHE A 70 1.81 27.71 4.80
CA PHE A 70 1.99 27.54 3.36
C PHE A 70 3.44 27.25 2.96
N GLY A 71 4.32 27.01 3.93
CA GLY A 71 5.77 26.88 3.75
C GLY A 71 6.22 25.66 2.95
N TRP A 72 5.27 24.79 2.57
CA TRP A 72 5.47 23.56 1.79
C TRP A 72 5.18 23.69 0.30
N THR A 73 4.52 24.79 -0.07
CA THR A 73 4.01 24.98 -1.43
C THR A 73 5.14 25.15 -2.43
N SER A 74 6.29 25.67 -1.99
CA SER A 74 7.50 25.81 -2.81
C SER A 74 8.03 24.43 -3.20
N GLU A 75 8.32 23.59 -2.22
CA GLU A 75 8.87 22.25 -2.39
C GLU A 75 7.88 21.37 -3.17
N TYR A 76 6.58 21.46 -2.86
CA TYR A 76 5.55 20.72 -3.57
C TYR A 76 5.46 21.07 -5.06
N LYS A 77 5.65 22.34 -5.44
CA LYS A 77 5.63 22.75 -6.85
C LYS A 77 6.92 22.39 -7.59
N GLN A 78 8.06 22.45 -6.90
CA GLN A 78 9.38 22.17 -7.49
C GLN A 78 9.63 20.68 -7.69
N LEU A 79 9.24 19.83 -6.74
CA LEU A 79 9.46 18.39 -6.83
C LEU A 79 8.61 17.78 -7.93
N THR A 80 9.20 16.96 -8.78
CA THR A 80 8.48 16.27 -9.85
C THR A 80 7.81 14.99 -9.34
N ASP A 81 6.94 14.38 -10.14
CA ASP A 81 6.38 13.08 -9.75
C ASP A 81 7.42 11.97 -9.83
N GLU A 82 8.40 12.11 -10.74
CA GLU A 82 9.55 11.22 -10.88
C GLU A 82 10.40 11.18 -9.61
N PHE A 83 10.44 12.26 -8.82
CA PHE A 83 11.09 12.27 -7.51
C PHE A 83 10.57 11.17 -6.57
N VAL A 84 9.27 10.85 -6.63
CA VAL A 84 8.62 9.82 -5.79
C VAL A 84 9.19 8.43 -6.11
N LEU A 85 9.63 8.19 -7.35
CA LEU A 85 10.17 6.90 -7.78
C LEU A 85 11.48 6.55 -7.06
N LYS A 86 12.38 7.52 -6.89
CA LYS A 86 13.65 7.34 -6.16
C LYS A 86 13.44 7.20 -4.66
N HIS A 87 12.69 8.15 -4.09
CA HIS A 87 12.70 8.33 -2.64
C HIS A 87 11.71 7.38 -1.95
N SER A 88 10.66 6.93 -2.65
CA SER A 88 9.56 6.20 -2.03
C SER A 88 9.39 4.78 -2.56
N SER A 89 8.79 4.60 -3.75
CA SER A 89 8.64 3.30 -4.40
C SER A 89 8.04 3.45 -5.81
N LEU A 90 8.24 2.42 -6.64
CA LEU A 90 7.56 2.28 -7.93
C LEU A 90 6.03 2.31 -7.80
N ASP A 91 5.49 1.70 -6.76
CA ASP A 91 4.04 1.68 -6.50
C ASP A 91 3.49 3.07 -6.18
N ASN A 92 4.17 3.85 -5.34
CA ASN A 92 3.77 5.24 -5.05
C ASN A 92 3.79 6.11 -6.31
N TYR A 93 4.79 5.96 -7.17
CA TYR A 93 4.85 6.65 -8.47
C TYR A 93 3.68 6.25 -9.38
N LEU A 94 3.44 4.95 -9.55
CA LEU A 94 2.38 4.44 -10.41
C LEU A 94 0.98 4.75 -9.86
N TRP A 95 0.83 4.92 -8.54
CA TRP A 95 -0.39 5.40 -7.93
C TRP A 95 -0.75 6.83 -8.36
N LEU A 96 0.21 7.76 -8.30
CA LEU A 96 0.01 9.13 -8.79
C LEU A 96 -0.29 9.14 -10.30
N ARG A 97 0.45 8.31 -11.03
CA ARG A 97 0.27 8.16 -12.47
C ARG A 97 -1.11 7.61 -12.84
N TYR A 98 -1.65 6.70 -12.03
CA TYR A 98 -3.00 6.17 -12.22
C TYR A 98 -4.06 7.27 -12.17
N PHE A 99 -3.98 8.18 -11.21
CA PHE A 99 -4.89 9.33 -11.18
C PHE A 99 -4.74 10.22 -12.41
N LYS A 100 -3.51 10.47 -12.90
CA LYS A 100 -3.32 11.20 -14.16
C LYS A 100 -4.00 10.50 -15.34
N VAL A 101 -3.94 9.17 -15.41
CA VAL A 101 -4.64 8.39 -16.45
C VAL A 101 -6.15 8.58 -16.34
N LEU A 102 -6.72 8.51 -15.13
CA LEU A 102 -8.15 8.76 -14.92
C LEU A 102 -8.57 10.20 -15.27
N ILE A 103 -7.73 11.19 -14.93
CA ILE A 103 -7.96 12.60 -15.29
C ILE A 103 -7.95 12.78 -16.80
N ILE A 104 -6.97 12.20 -17.51
CA ILE A 104 -6.89 12.29 -18.97
C ILE A 104 -8.11 11.64 -19.62
N ILE A 105 -8.50 10.44 -19.17
CA ILE A 105 -9.70 9.74 -19.65
C ILE A 105 -10.95 10.61 -19.45
N ALA A 106 -11.14 11.17 -18.25
CA ALA A 106 -12.33 11.96 -17.94
C ALA A 106 -12.35 13.30 -18.71
N PHE A 107 -11.22 14.02 -18.73
CA PHE A 107 -11.11 15.34 -19.36
C PHE A 107 -11.26 15.26 -20.87
N VAL A 108 -10.53 14.36 -21.54
CA VAL A 108 -10.69 14.14 -22.99
C VAL A 108 -12.09 13.59 -23.28
N GLY A 109 -12.66 12.80 -22.36
CA GLY A 109 -14.05 12.40 -22.42
C GLY A 109 -15.02 13.58 -22.48
N CYS A 110 -14.83 14.62 -21.66
CA CYS A 110 -15.62 15.86 -21.76
C CYS A 110 -15.47 16.52 -23.14
N LEU A 111 -14.24 16.59 -23.66
CA LEU A 111 -13.97 17.21 -24.97
C LEU A 111 -14.62 16.46 -26.14
N ILE A 112 -14.75 15.13 -26.05
CA ILE A 112 -15.39 14.30 -27.08
C ILE A 112 -16.91 14.29 -26.91
N THR A 113 -17.39 14.09 -25.69
CA THR A 113 -18.81 13.82 -25.42
C THR A 113 -19.65 15.10 -25.35
N TRP A 114 -19.16 16.18 -24.72
CA TRP A 114 -19.99 17.36 -24.47
C TRP A 114 -20.41 18.11 -25.74
N PRO A 115 -19.51 18.38 -26.71
CA PRO A 115 -19.89 19.14 -27.90
C PRO A 115 -20.96 18.44 -28.75
N ILE A 116 -21.03 17.12 -28.71
CA ILE A 116 -21.95 16.32 -29.51
C ILE A 116 -23.19 15.93 -28.68
N LEU A 117 -23.00 15.33 -27.50
CA LEU A 117 -24.09 14.77 -26.73
C LEU A 117 -24.90 15.81 -25.96
N PHE A 118 -24.34 16.97 -25.56
CA PHE A 118 -25.16 17.98 -24.89
C PHE A 118 -26.22 18.59 -25.81
N PRO A 119 -25.91 19.05 -27.03
CA PRO A 119 -26.94 19.53 -27.95
C PRO A 119 -27.97 18.46 -28.33
N ILE A 120 -27.51 17.22 -28.56
CA ILE A 120 -28.38 16.08 -28.90
C ILE A 120 -29.31 15.75 -27.74
N ASN A 121 -28.79 15.63 -26.51
CA ASN A 121 -29.60 15.35 -25.33
C ASN A 121 -30.59 16.48 -25.07
N ALA A 122 -30.16 17.73 -25.16
CA ALA A 122 -31.01 18.89 -24.88
C ALA A 122 -32.19 18.99 -25.86
N THR A 123 -31.99 18.66 -27.13
CA THR A 123 -33.03 18.69 -28.18
C THR A 123 -33.77 17.35 -28.35
N GLY A 124 -33.51 16.38 -27.48
CA GLY A 124 -33.95 14.99 -27.59
C GLY A 124 -35.44 14.73 -27.40
N GLY A 125 -36.18 15.71 -26.85
CA GLY A 125 -37.65 15.69 -26.80
C GLY A 125 -38.28 14.80 -25.72
N GLY A 126 -37.51 14.28 -24.75
CA GLY A 126 -37.99 13.39 -23.68
C GLY A 126 -38.65 14.09 -22.47
N GLY A 127 -38.91 15.40 -22.56
CA GLY A 127 -39.62 16.18 -21.53
C GLY A 127 -38.91 16.30 -20.18
N GLN A 128 -37.60 16.02 -20.10
CA GLN A 128 -36.85 16.09 -18.85
C GLN A 128 -36.44 17.53 -18.51
N ALA A 129 -36.37 17.84 -17.22
CA ALA A 129 -35.99 19.15 -16.70
C ALA A 129 -34.70 19.12 -15.85
N GLY A 130 -34.11 20.29 -15.61
CA GLY A 130 -32.88 20.44 -14.82
C GLY A 130 -31.68 19.74 -15.48
N LEU A 131 -30.85 19.06 -14.68
CA LEU A 131 -29.66 18.36 -15.17
C LEU A 131 -29.99 17.13 -16.04
N ASN A 132 -31.18 16.55 -15.91
CA ASN A 132 -31.60 15.38 -16.68
C ASN A 132 -31.75 15.68 -18.17
N ILE A 133 -31.94 16.96 -18.53
CA ILE A 133 -32.01 17.42 -19.92
C ILE A 133 -30.72 17.13 -20.70
N LEU A 134 -29.58 17.05 -20.01
CA LEU A 134 -28.26 16.80 -20.59
C LEU A 134 -27.90 15.31 -20.64
N SER A 135 -28.85 14.43 -20.33
CA SER A 135 -28.62 12.98 -20.29
C SER A 135 -29.49 12.23 -21.31
N PHE A 136 -29.15 10.98 -21.55
CA PHE A 136 -29.88 10.07 -22.45
C PHE A 136 -31.36 9.94 -22.08
N SER A 137 -31.75 10.14 -20.81
CA SER A 137 -33.16 10.08 -20.41
C SER A 137 -34.03 11.13 -21.10
N ASN A 138 -33.44 12.17 -21.69
CA ASN A 138 -34.17 13.17 -22.46
C ASN A 138 -34.22 12.87 -23.97
N VAL A 139 -33.66 11.75 -24.43
CA VAL A 139 -33.61 11.38 -25.85
C VAL A 139 -34.74 10.41 -26.16
N ALA A 140 -35.81 10.92 -26.76
CA ALA A 140 -36.94 10.12 -27.25
C ALA A 140 -36.87 9.88 -28.77
N LYS A 141 -36.16 10.74 -29.51
CA LYS A 141 -36.06 10.68 -30.97
C LYS A 141 -35.09 9.58 -31.43
N ALA A 142 -35.58 8.56 -32.15
CA ALA A 142 -34.76 7.46 -32.64
C ALA A 142 -33.48 7.85 -33.43
N PRO A 143 -33.49 8.88 -34.31
CA PRO A 143 -32.28 9.28 -35.04
C PRO A 143 -31.13 9.75 -34.12
N TYR A 144 -31.45 10.28 -32.94
CA TYR A 144 -30.45 10.79 -32.00
C TYR A 144 -29.64 9.68 -31.34
N PHE A 145 -30.15 8.45 -31.33
CA PHE A 145 -29.42 7.28 -30.82
C PHE A 145 -28.13 7.00 -31.62
N PHE A 146 -28.08 7.37 -32.91
CA PHE A 146 -26.85 7.26 -33.71
C PHE A 146 -25.72 8.12 -33.17
N ALA A 147 -26.03 9.33 -32.67
CA ALA A 147 -25.03 10.20 -32.08
C ALA A 147 -24.40 9.56 -30.84
N HIS A 148 -25.20 8.91 -29.99
CA HIS A 148 -24.69 8.17 -28.83
C HIS A 148 -23.82 6.98 -29.23
N ALA A 149 -24.24 6.20 -30.22
CA ALA A 149 -23.47 5.05 -30.70
C ALA A 149 -22.12 5.48 -31.31
N VAL A 150 -22.11 6.51 -32.16
CA VAL A 150 -20.88 7.03 -32.78
C VAL A 150 -19.93 7.62 -31.73
N VAL A 151 -20.46 8.41 -30.79
CA VAL A 151 -19.65 8.96 -29.69
C VAL A 151 -19.11 7.86 -28.79
N ALA A 152 -19.87 6.79 -28.53
CA ALA A 152 -19.37 5.62 -27.83
C ALA A 152 -18.18 4.98 -28.56
N CYS A 153 -18.28 4.77 -29.88
CA CYS A 153 -17.15 4.24 -30.66
C CYS A 153 -15.90 5.13 -30.54
N LEU A 154 -16.06 6.46 -30.65
CA LEU A 154 -14.94 7.41 -30.57
C LEU A 154 -14.33 7.45 -29.16
N PHE A 155 -15.15 7.64 -28.13
CA PHE A 155 -14.68 7.80 -26.76
C PHE A 155 -14.15 6.48 -26.19
N LEU A 156 -14.89 5.38 -26.30
CA LEU A 156 -14.43 4.08 -25.78
C LEU A 156 -13.22 3.56 -26.57
N GLY A 157 -13.14 3.84 -27.88
CA GLY A 157 -11.95 3.62 -28.69
C GLY A 157 -10.73 4.37 -28.16
N PHE A 158 -10.89 5.66 -27.80
CA PHE A 158 -9.85 6.43 -27.13
C PHE A 158 -9.44 5.82 -25.78
N VAL A 159 -10.39 5.38 -24.95
CA VAL A 159 -10.09 4.75 -23.67
C VAL A 159 -9.31 3.45 -23.86
N MET A 160 -9.68 2.60 -24.84
CA MET A 160 -8.93 1.40 -25.21
C MET A 160 -7.49 1.74 -25.66
N PHE A 161 -7.31 2.82 -26.42
CA PHE A 161 -5.98 3.32 -26.79
C PHE A 161 -5.18 3.73 -25.54
N VAL A 162 -5.76 4.51 -24.62
CA VAL A 162 -5.08 4.93 -23.38
C VAL A 162 -4.68 3.72 -22.53
N ILE A 163 -5.59 2.76 -22.31
CA ILE A 163 -5.27 1.55 -21.55
C ILE A 163 -4.13 0.77 -22.20
N THR A 164 -4.11 0.65 -23.54
CA THR A 164 -3.04 -0.01 -24.28
C THR A 164 -1.71 0.72 -24.10
N ARG A 165 -1.71 2.05 -24.29
CA ARG A 165 -0.54 2.91 -24.15
C ARG A 165 0.06 2.86 -22.75
N GLU A 166 -0.79 2.87 -21.73
CA GLU A 166 -0.36 2.81 -20.33
C GLU A 166 0.12 1.42 -19.92
N SER A 167 -0.44 0.36 -20.51
CA SER A 167 0.06 -1.01 -20.33
C SER A 167 1.47 -1.19 -20.91
N ILE A 168 1.73 -0.63 -22.10
CA ILE A 168 3.06 -0.63 -22.73
C ILE A 168 4.07 0.14 -21.87
N PHE A 169 3.71 1.36 -21.47
CA PHE A 169 4.58 2.18 -20.62
C PHE A 169 4.93 1.44 -19.33
N TYR A 170 3.96 0.81 -18.68
CA TYR A 170 4.20 0.08 -17.42
C TYR A 170 5.24 -1.03 -17.59
N ILE A 171 5.14 -1.82 -18.67
CA ILE A 171 6.07 -2.93 -18.91
C ILE A 171 7.50 -2.40 -19.07
N HIS A 172 7.69 -1.38 -19.91
CA HIS A 172 9.00 -0.78 -20.13
C HIS A 172 9.54 -0.05 -18.89
N LEU A 173 8.69 0.66 -18.15
CA LEU A 173 9.11 1.31 -16.91
C LEU A 173 9.57 0.28 -15.88
N ARG A 174 8.80 -0.79 -15.71
CA ARG A 174 9.13 -1.85 -14.75
C ARG A 174 10.45 -2.52 -15.10
N GLN A 175 10.71 -2.74 -16.39
CA GLN A 175 12.00 -3.27 -16.84
C GLN A 175 13.14 -2.29 -16.57
N ALA A 176 13.01 -1.03 -16.98
CA ALA A 176 14.03 -0.01 -16.74
C ALA A 176 14.30 0.19 -15.24
N TYR A 177 13.27 0.10 -14.40
CA TYR A 177 13.39 0.14 -12.95
C TYR A 177 14.19 -1.06 -12.42
N LEU A 178 13.83 -2.30 -12.79
CA LEU A 178 14.52 -3.51 -12.32
C LEU A 178 15.99 -3.58 -12.79
N LEU A 179 16.30 -2.99 -13.94
CA LEU A 179 17.67 -2.93 -14.50
C LEU A 179 18.47 -1.70 -14.05
N SER A 180 17.87 -0.78 -13.29
CA SER A 180 18.58 0.39 -12.76
C SER A 180 19.69 -0.04 -11.81
N ALA A 181 20.79 0.71 -11.75
CA ALA A 181 21.97 0.35 -10.95
C ALA A 181 21.62 0.12 -9.47
N ASN A 182 20.71 0.92 -8.90
CA ASN A 182 20.23 0.72 -7.52
C ASN A 182 19.44 -0.58 -7.35
N MET A 183 18.62 -0.98 -8.32
CA MET A 183 17.84 -2.22 -8.21
C MET A 183 18.67 -3.45 -8.57
N SER A 184 19.49 -3.41 -9.62
CA SER A 184 20.25 -4.56 -10.11
C SER A 184 21.36 -4.99 -9.15
N SER A 185 21.88 -4.05 -8.35
CA SER A 185 22.87 -4.33 -7.30
C SER A 185 22.28 -5.06 -6.09
N ARG A 186 20.95 -4.99 -5.89
CA ARG A 186 20.25 -5.64 -4.78
C ARG A 186 20.19 -7.16 -4.92
N ILE A 187 20.33 -7.89 -3.82
CA ILE A 187 20.18 -9.35 -3.81
C ILE A 187 18.77 -9.72 -4.24
N SER A 188 17.73 -9.06 -3.71
CA SER A 188 16.35 -9.44 -3.98
C SER A 188 16.00 -9.38 -5.46
N SER A 189 16.41 -8.33 -6.17
CA SER A 189 16.18 -8.15 -7.61
C SER A 189 16.73 -9.29 -8.46
N LYS A 190 17.71 -10.05 -7.96
CA LYS A 190 18.30 -11.20 -8.63
C LYS A 190 17.80 -12.53 -8.05
N THR A 191 16.94 -12.51 -7.05
CA THR A 191 16.41 -13.71 -6.40
C THR A 191 15.01 -14.07 -6.90
N VAL A 192 14.82 -15.36 -7.18
CA VAL A 192 13.51 -15.94 -7.55
C VAL A 192 13.06 -16.90 -6.45
N LEU A 193 11.81 -16.75 -6.00
CA LEU A 193 11.15 -17.68 -5.09
C LEU A 193 10.47 -18.79 -5.90
N PHE A 194 10.94 -20.02 -5.69
CA PHE A 194 10.30 -21.23 -6.19
C PHE A 194 9.54 -21.93 -5.07
N THR A 195 8.37 -22.45 -5.41
CA THR A 195 7.47 -23.16 -4.51
C THR A 195 7.03 -24.48 -5.14
N ASN A 196 6.50 -25.40 -4.33
CA ASN A 196 6.16 -26.75 -4.79
C ASN A 196 7.38 -27.52 -5.32
N VAL A 197 8.55 -27.30 -4.72
CA VAL A 197 9.81 -27.95 -5.11
C VAL A 197 9.74 -29.45 -4.74
N PRO A 198 9.77 -30.37 -5.71
CA PRO A 198 9.82 -31.81 -5.46
C PRO A 198 11.03 -32.20 -4.62
N GLU A 199 10.94 -33.27 -3.82
CA GLU A 199 12.03 -33.74 -2.95
C GLU A 199 13.35 -33.95 -3.70
N GLU A 200 13.27 -34.44 -4.94
CA GLU A 200 14.43 -34.61 -5.81
C GLU A 200 15.20 -33.30 -6.05
N TYR A 201 14.55 -32.13 -6.08
CA TYR A 201 15.18 -30.82 -6.30
C TYR A 201 15.42 -30.05 -5.00
N ARG A 202 15.19 -30.64 -3.82
CA ARG A 202 15.53 -30.03 -2.51
C ARG A 202 17.00 -30.27 -2.15
N ASP A 203 17.87 -30.10 -3.14
CA ASP A 203 19.31 -30.24 -3.01
C ASP A 203 20.00 -29.16 -3.83
N GLU A 204 21.00 -28.50 -3.25
CA GLU A 204 21.68 -27.38 -3.90
C GLU A 204 22.38 -27.82 -5.19
N SER A 205 23.06 -28.97 -5.17
CA SER A 205 23.83 -29.47 -6.33
C SER A 205 22.92 -29.71 -7.53
N LYS A 206 21.71 -30.24 -7.28
CA LYS A 206 20.71 -30.45 -8.34
C LYS A 206 20.07 -29.16 -8.81
N LEU A 207 19.82 -28.19 -7.93
CA LEU A 207 19.31 -26.88 -8.38
C LEU A 207 20.34 -26.16 -9.26
N ARG A 208 21.63 -26.28 -8.94
CA ARG A 208 22.74 -25.75 -9.75
C ARG A 208 22.90 -26.47 -11.09
N SER A 209 22.50 -27.74 -11.22
CA SER A 209 22.53 -28.44 -12.51
C SER A 209 21.34 -28.11 -13.41
N VAL A 210 20.20 -27.73 -12.81
CA VAL A 210 18.99 -27.34 -13.54
C VAL A 210 19.04 -25.89 -14.02
N PHE A 211 19.53 -24.99 -13.16
CA PHE A 211 19.52 -23.56 -13.41
C PHE A 211 20.92 -23.03 -13.74
N GLN A 212 21.02 -22.19 -14.77
CA GLN A 212 22.27 -21.55 -15.16
C GLN A 212 22.45 -20.19 -14.46
N GLY A 213 23.71 -19.80 -14.20
CA GLY A 213 24.04 -18.50 -13.59
C GLY A 213 23.59 -18.37 -12.14
N VAL A 214 23.59 -19.47 -11.38
CA VAL A 214 23.19 -19.52 -9.97
C VAL A 214 24.34 -19.05 -9.09
N ARG A 215 24.11 -17.95 -8.37
CA ARG A 215 25.07 -17.40 -7.41
C ARG A 215 24.91 -18.05 -6.05
N GLN A 216 23.70 -18.02 -5.49
CA GLN A 216 23.41 -18.52 -4.15
C GLN A 216 22.05 -19.24 -4.10
N VAL A 217 21.95 -20.27 -3.25
CA VAL A 217 20.72 -21.04 -3.03
C VAL A 217 20.38 -21.05 -1.55
N TRP A 218 19.14 -20.69 -1.23
CA TRP A 218 18.58 -20.88 0.11
C TRP A 218 17.43 -21.88 0.03
N LEU A 219 17.61 -23.04 0.67
CA LEU A 219 16.57 -24.04 0.79
C LEU A 219 15.65 -23.65 1.95
N GLY A 220 14.34 -23.65 1.70
CA GLY A 220 13.37 -23.43 2.76
C GLY A 220 13.42 -24.58 3.77
N LEU A 221 13.21 -24.26 5.05
CA LEU A 221 13.17 -25.24 6.13
C LEU A 221 11.76 -25.32 6.74
N GLU A 222 11.38 -26.50 7.18
CA GLU A 222 10.13 -26.74 7.91
C GLU A 222 10.35 -26.49 9.41
N VAL A 223 10.34 -25.23 9.82
CA VAL A 223 10.72 -24.78 11.17
C VAL A 223 9.52 -24.38 12.04
N GLU A 224 8.39 -25.08 11.97
CA GLU A 224 7.17 -24.71 12.71
C GLU A 224 7.39 -24.67 14.23
N GLU A 225 8.06 -25.67 14.81
CA GLU A 225 8.39 -25.72 16.25
C GLU A 225 9.33 -24.57 16.66
N LEU A 226 10.35 -24.27 15.85
CA LEU A 226 11.27 -23.17 16.10
C LEU A 226 10.57 -21.81 15.93
N GLU A 227 9.70 -21.65 14.93
CA GLU A 227 8.89 -20.44 14.74
C GLU A 227 7.98 -20.19 15.94
N ASP A 228 7.30 -21.23 16.44
CA ASP A 228 6.46 -21.14 17.64
C ASP A 228 7.30 -20.80 18.89
N SER A 229 8.49 -21.41 19.06
CA SER A 229 9.42 -21.12 20.15
C SER A 229 9.89 -19.65 20.13
N VAL A 230 10.26 -19.12 18.96
CA VAL A 230 10.66 -17.71 18.78
C VAL A 230 9.48 -16.76 19.06
N ASP A 231 8.28 -17.05 18.56
CA ASP A 231 7.08 -16.23 18.80
C ASP A 231 6.70 -16.22 20.29
N ASP A 232 6.79 -17.37 20.97
CA ASP A 232 6.52 -17.46 22.40
C ASP A 232 7.61 -16.76 23.25
N ARG A 233 8.89 -16.84 22.85
CA ARG A 233 9.99 -16.08 23.46
C ARG A 233 9.73 -14.58 23.34
N GLY A 234 9.33 -14.12 22.15
CA GLY A 234 8.96 -12.72 21.90
C GLY A 234 7.75 -12.26 22.70
N LYS A 235 6.70 -13.09 22.84
CA LYS A 235 5.54 -12.79 23.69
C LYS A 235 5.91 -12.70 25.17
N ALA A 236 6.75 -13.61 25.67
CA ALA A 236 7.22 -13.61 27.04
C ALA A 236 8.07 -12.36 27.34
N ALA A 237 8.98 -11.97 26.44
CA ALA A 237 9.78 -10.74 26.53
C ALA A 237 8.90 -9.48 26.57
N ASN A 238 7.95 -9.34 25.63
CA ASN A 238 7.01 -8.22 25.61
C ASN A 238 6.13 -8.15 26.87
N LYS A 239 5.75 -9.31 27.41
CA LYS A 239 4.98 -9.43 28.65
C LYS A 239 5.81 -9.00 29.86
N LEU A 240 7.09 -9.38 29.91
CA LEU A 240 8.04 -8.97 30.94
C LEU A 240 8.22 -7.44 30.93
N GLU A 241 8.60 -6.86 29.78
CA GLU A 241 8.74 -5.40 29.60
C GLU A 241 7.49 -4.66 30.10
N THR A 242 6.32 -5.08 29.62
CA THR A 242 5.04 -4.44 29.99
C THR A 242 4.75 -4.55 31.48
N SER A 243 5.09 -5.68 32.11
CA SER A 243 4.81 -5.93 33.52
C SER A 243 5.76 -5.17 34.44
N GLU A 244 7.06 -5.19 34.15
CA GLU A 244 8.09 -4.44 34.88
C GLU A 244 7.80 -2.93 34.85
N ILE A 245 7.56 -2.38 33.66
CA ILE A 245 7.25 -0.97 33.48
C ILE A 245 5.96 -0.60 34.21
N LYS A 246 4.93 -1.45 34.16
CA LYS A 246 3.67 -1.21 34.86
C LYS A 246 3.86 -1.23 36.39
N MET A 247 4.71 -2.11 36.91
CA MET A 247 5.03 -2.17 38.33
C MET A 247 5.73 -0.88 38.78
N ILE A 248 6.82 -0.49 38.11
CA ILE A 248 7.58 0.73 38.39
C ILE A 248 6.67 1.97 38.28
N GLN A 249 5.91 2.06 37.19
CA GLN A 249 4.97 3.16 36.96
C GLN A 249 3.90 3.26 38.07
N THR A 250 3.39 2.14 38.57
CA THR A 250 2.38 2.13 39.64
C THR A 250 2.97 2.62 40.95
N HIS A 251 4.19 2.17 41.27
CA HIS A 251 4.92 2.61 42.45
C HIS A 251 5.20 4.12 42.42
N LEU A 252 5.77 4.63 41.32
CA LEU A 252 6.05 6.06 41.13
C LEU A 252 4.78 6.92 41.24
N LYS A 253 3.66 6.48 40.63
CA LYS A 253 2.36 7.18 40.79
C LYS A 253 1.85 7.17 42.23
N GLY A 254 2.15 6.11 42.99
CA GLY A 254 1.85 6.00 44.41
C GLY A 254 2.59 7.07 45.22
N LEU A 255 3.89 7.21 44.98
CA LEU A 255 4.74 8.23 45.62
C LEU A 255 4.29 9.65 45.26
N ILE A 256 4.09 9.94 43.97
CA ILE A 256 3.57 11.25 43.53
C ILE A 256 2.24 11.61 44.21
N LYS A 257 1.37 10.62 44.46
CA LYS A 257 0.11 10.83 45.20
C LYS A 257 0.36 11.09 46.69
N LYS A 258 1.32 10.39 47.31
CA LYS A 258 1.71 10.62 48.72
C LYS A 258 2.30 12.02 48.86
N ASP A 259 3.22 12.43 47.99
CA ASP A 259 3.86 13.75 48.01
C ASP A 259 2.83 14.86 47.81
N LYS A 260 1.90 14.70 46.86
CA LYS A 260 0.79 15.65 46.69
C LYS A 260 -0.14 15.74 47.90
N LYS A 261 -0.36 14.64 48.61
CA LYS A 261 -1.15 14.63 49.85
C LYS A 261 -0.37 15.31 51.00
N ALA A 262 0.92 15.05 51.11
CA ALA A 262 1.81 15.68 52.09
C ALA A 262 1.91 17.20 51.85
N ALA A 263 2.14 17.63 50.61
CA ALA A 263 2.16 19.04 50.23
C ALA A 263 0.82 19.75 50.48
N LYS A 264 -0.32 19.06 50.27
CA LYS A 264 -1.66 19.58 50.63
C LYS A 264 -1.85 19.72 52.14
N LYS A 265 -1.32 18.79 52.95
CA LYS A 265 -1.35 18.88 54.41
C LYS A 265 -0.43 19.99 54.94
N ALA A 266 0.77 20.13 54.40
CA ALA A 266 1.72 21.19 54.71
C ALA A 266 1.21 22.59 54.32
N LYS A 267 0.42 22.73 53.24
CA LYS A 267 -0.27 23.98 52.92
C LYS A 267 -1.41 24.34 53.88
N LYS A 268 -1.95 23.36 54.63
CA LYS A 268 -3.10 23.53 55.52
C LYS A 268 -2.69 23.82 56.97
N ASN A 269 -1.53 23.33 57.40
CA ASN A 269 -0.92 23.63 58.68
C ASN A 269 0.30 24.52 58.44
N LYS A 270 0.23 25.80 58.85
CA LYS A 270 1.21 26.84 58.51
C LYS A 270 2.57 26.73 59.24
N GLU A 271 2.85 25.62 59.90
CA GLU A 271 4.14 25.31 60.52
C GLU A 271 4.40 23.81 60.43
N THR A 272 5.39 23.43 59.64
CA THR A 272 6.40 22.41 59.98
C THR A 272 7.43 22.33 58.85
N THR A 273 8.69 22.39 59.26
CA THR A 273 9.90 22.16 58.47
C THR A 273 9.81 20.81 57.75
N PRO A 274 10.21 20.69 56.47
CA PRO A 274 10.20 19.40 55.79
C PRO A 274 11.30 18.52 56.38
N GLU A 275 10.93 17.52 57.19
CA GLU A 275 11.82 16.40 57.48
C GLU A 275 12.16 15.69 56.17
N GLU A 276 13.45 15.61 55.88
CA GLU A 276 14.01 14.79 54.82
C GLU A 276 13.51 13.36 55.02
N THR A 277 12.66 12.90 54.10
CA THR A 277 12.22 11.51 54.11
C THR A 277 13.43 10.68 53.73
N THR A 278 14.04 10.07 54.75
CA THR A 278 15.08 9.06 54.64
C THR A 278 14.75 8.09 53.52
N THR A 279 15.72 7.88 52.63
CA THR A 279 15.78 6.84 51.61
C THR A 279 15.76 5.46 52.26
N ASP A 280 14.62 5.09 52.82
CA ASP A 280 14.39 3.79 53.41
C ASP A 280 14.16 2.76 52.31
N VAL A 281 14.77 1.60 52.50
CA VAL A 281 14.94 0.52 51.52
C VAL A 281 13.62 0.18 50.81
N MET A 282 13.60 0.40 49.48
CA MET A 282 12.44 0.16 48.62
C MET A 282 12.07 -1.31 48.50
N GLU A 283 11.14 -1.76 49.33
CA GLU A 283 10.42 -3.02 49.10
C GLU A 283 9.08 -2.76 48.43
N ILE A 284 8.97 -3.13 47.16
CA ILE A 284 7.68 -3.23 46.48
C ILE A 284 6.94 -4.43 47.09
N ASN A 285 5.76 -4.20 47.68
CA ASN A 285 4.97 -5.28 48.24
C ASN A 285 4.60 -6.30 47.15
N LYS A 286 4.85 -7.59 47.38
CA LYS A 286 4.52 -8.67 46.42
C LYS A 286 3.05 -8.65 45.98
N LYS A 287 2.13 -8.13 46.80
CA LYS A 287 0.71 -7.99 46.47
C LYS A 287 0.40 -6.98 45.36
N ASP A 288 1.29 -6.02 45.13
CA ASP A 288 1.13 -4.96 44.12
C ASP A 288 1.71 -5.34 42.75
N ARG A 289 2.27 -6.56 42.63
CA ARG A 289 2.85 -7.04 41.37
C ARG A 289 1.76 -7.35 40.33
N PRO A 290 2.01 -7.04 39.04
CA PRO A 290 1.04 -7.33 37.98
C PRO A 290 0.79 -8.84 37.83
N MET A 291 -0.46 -9.25 37.99
CA MET A 291 -0.88 -10.63 37.76
C MET A 291 -1.62 -10.80 36.44
N HIS A 292 -1.49 -11.98 35.83
CA HIS A 292 -2.31 -12.41 34.69
C HIS A 292 -2.83 -13.83 34.90
N ARG A 293 -3.78 -14.26 34.07
CA ARG A 293 -4.30 -15.63 34.09
C ARG A 293 -3.76 -16.41 32.91
N LEU A 294 -3.33 -17.64 33.16
CA LEU A 294 -2.98 -18.60 32.11
C LEU A 294 -4.26 -19.17 31.53
N PRO A 295 -4.61 -18.90 30.26
CA PRO A 295 -5.85 -19.40 29.68
C PRO A 295 -5.80 -20.92 29.49
N LYS A 296 -6.81 -21.68 29.96
CA LYS A 296 -6.97 -23.10 29.62
C LYS A 296 -7.44 -23.33 28.18
N LEU A 297 -8.16 -22.35 27.60
CA LEU A 297 -8.49 -22.27 26.17
C LEU A 297 -8.12 -20.87 25.67
N LYS A 298 -7.51 -20.76 24.48
CA LYS A 298 -6.94 -19.51 23.91
C LYS A 298 -7.88 -18.28 23.91
N PHE A 299 -9.19 -18.45 24.11
CA PHE A 299 -10.21 -17.41 24.00
C PHE A 299 -11.03 -17.13 25.28
N LEU A 300 -10.84 -17.87 26.38
CA LEU A 300 -11.49 -17.57 27.68
C LEU A 300 -10.47 -17.23 28.78
N PRO A 301 -10.71 -16.19 29.61
CA PRO A 301 -9.83 -15.82 30.73
C PRO A 301 -10.04 -16.74 31.95
N ILE A 302 -10.27 -18.04 31.72
CA ILE A 302 -10.44 -19.04 32.77
C ILE A 302 -9.11 -19.78 32.95
N GLY A 303 -8.45 -19.54 34.08
CA GLY A 303 -7.29 -20.32 34.51
C GLY A 303 -6.51 -19.71 35.67
N LYS A 304 -5.36 -20.32 36.00
CA LYS A 304 -4.55 -20.01 37.20
C LYS A 304 -4.02 -18.59 37.12
N LYS A 305 -4.22 -17.82 38.19
CA LYS A 305 -3.67 -16.48 38.33
C LYS A 305 -2.21 -16.61 38.78
N VAL A 306 -1.29 -16.03 38.01
CA VAL A 306 0.15 -16.10 38.25
C VAL A 306 0.74 -14.69 38.24
N ASP A 307 1.87 -14.52 38.94
CA ASP A 307 2.68 -13.32 38.85
C ASP A 307 3.25 -13.19 37.44
N SER A 308 3.06 -12.05 36.79
CA SER A 308 3.46 -11.89 35.39
C SER A 308 4.97 -11.74 35.22
N ILE A 309 5.67 -11.19 36.21
CA ILE A 309 7.12 -10.99 36.15
C ILE A 309 7.80 -12.33 36.38
N ASP A 310 7.46 -13.02 37.47
CA ASP A 310 8.09 -14.30 37.82
C ASP A 310 7.78 -15.36 36.75
N TRP A 311 6.54 -15.39 36.23
CA TRP A 311 6.18 -16.27 35.12
C TRP A 311 6.98 -15.93 33.85
N SER A 312 7.08 -14.66 33.45
CA SER A 312 7.82 -14.30 32.24
C SER A 312 9.32 -14.56 32.35
N ARG A 313 9.92 -14.34 33.53
CA ARG A 313 11.34 -14.68 33.77
C ARG A 313 11.58 -16.19 33.69
N GLY A 314 10.73 -16.99 34.35
CA GLY A 314 10.83 -18.45 34.29
C GLY A 314 10.56 -19.02 32.89
N GLU A 315 9.64 -18.41 32.14
CA GLU A 315 9.38 -18.80 30.75
C GLU A 315 10.55 -18.44 29.84
N LEU A 316 11.16 -17.27 30.02
CA LEU A 316 12.36 -16.86 29.26
C LEU A 316 13.59 -17.70 29.61
N SER A 317 13.80 -18.08 30.87
CA SER A 317 14.90 -18.98 31.27
C SER A 317 14.79 -20.37 30.64
N ARG A 318 13.56 -20.80 30.27
CA ARG A 318 13.32 -22.03 29.50
C ARG A 318 13.48 -21.80 28.00
N LEU A 319 12.80 -20.79 27.46
CA LEU A 319 12.68 -20.56 26.01
C LEU A 319 13.99 -20.07 25.39
N VAL A 320 14.77 -19.22 26.06
CA VAL A 320 16.04 -18.70 25.50
C VAL A 320 17.01 -19.84 25.12
N PRO A 321 17.37 -20.77 26.02
CA PRO A 321 18.26 -21.88 25.66
C PRO A 321 17.59 -22.89 24.72
N GLU A 322 16.28 -23.11 24.84
CA GLU A 322 15.53 -24.01 23.95
C GLU A 322 15.52 -23.50 22.50
N THR A 323 15.23 -22.22 22.29
CA THR A 323 15.29 -21.59 20.96
C THR A 323 16.72 -21.65 20.42
N ALA A 324 17.74 -21.35 21.22
CA ALA A 324 19.13 -21.44 20.79
C ALA A 324 19.51 -22.88 20.36
N ARG A 325 19.05 -23.90 21.09
CA ARG A 325 19.22 -25.30 20.70
C ARG A 325 18.55 -25.61 19.37
N LEU A 326 17.30 -25.16 19.17
CA LEU A 326 16.56 -25.37 17.92
C LEU A 326 17.20 -24.63 16.73
N GLN A 327 17.74 -23.43 16.95
CA GLN A 327 18.49 -22.67 15.94
C GLN A 327 19.79 -23.40 15.53
N ASN A 328 20.52 -23.96 16.51
CA ASN A 328 21.69 -24.79 16.25
C ASN A 328 21.32 -26.09 15.50
N ASP A 329 20.21 -26.73 15.85
CA ASP A 329 19.69 -27.91 15.16
C ASP A 329 19.29 -27.60 13.71
N ALA A 330 18.71 -26.42 13.45
CA ALA A 330 18.39 -25.93 12.10
C ALA A 330 19.65 -25.70 11.27
N THR A 331 20.66 -25.05 11.84
CA THR A 331 21.95 -24.79 11.17
C THR A 331 22.74 -26.09 10.92
N SER A 332 22.58 -27.08 11.80
CA SER A 332 23.21 -28.41 11.67
C SER A 332 22.50 -29.34 10.68
N GLY A 333 21.44 -28.89 10.01
CA GLY A 333 20.72 -29.68 9.00
C GLY A 333 19.80 -30.78 9.57
N LYS A 334 19.40 -30.70 10.84
CA LYS A 334 18.47 -31.67 11.45
C LYS A 334 17.00 -31.46 11.05
N PHE A 335 16.67 -30.29 10.51
CA PHE A 335 15.31 -29.96 10.08
C PHE A 335 15.02 -30.44 8.66
N ASN A 336 13.76 -30.81 8.40
CA ASN A 336 13.31 -31.17 7.07
C ASN A 336 13.33 -29.95 6.13
N LYS A 337 13.69 -30.21 4.87
CA LYS A 337 13.67 -29.20 3.81
C LYS A 337 12.24 -29.02 3.27
N ALA A 338 11.75 -27.79 3.33
CA ALA A 338 10.45 -27.40 2.80
C ALA A 338 10.41 -27.49 1.27
N ALA A 339 9.21 -27.60 0.71
CA ALA A 339 8.96 -27.58 -0.73
C ALA A 339 9.07 -26.15 -1.34
N ALA A 340 10.07 -25.37 -0.93
CA ALA A 340 10.33 -24.02 -1.40
C ALA A 340 11.82 -23.71 -1.33
N CYS A 341 12.31 -22.91 -2.27
CA CYS A 341 13.68 -22.40 -2.26
C CYS A 341 13.76 -21.01 -2.87
N PHE A 342 14.79 -20.28 -2.48
CA PHE A 342 15.18 -19.00 -3.06
C PHE A 342 16.48 -19.22 -3.81
N ILE A 343 16.57 -18.70 -5.03
CA ILE A 343 17.78 -18.82 -5.85
C ILE A 343 18.16 -17.42 -6.31
N GLU A 344 19.33 -16.94 -5.89
CA GLU A 344 19.96 -15.74 -6.43
C GLU A 344 20.74 -16.10 -7.68
N PHE A 345 20.55 -15.30 -8.72
CA PHE A 345 21.26 -15.41 -9.98
C PHE A 345 22.33 -14.31 -10.11
N GLU A 346 23.28 -14.50 -11.02
CA GLU A 346 24.33 -13.52 -11.30
C GLU A 346 23.77 -12.18 -11.81
N SER A 347 22.65 -12.22 -12.53
CA SER A 347 22.00 -11.04 -13.08
C SER A 347 20.47 -11.12 -13.01
N VAL A 348 19.83 -9.95 -13.04
CA VAL A 348 18.35 -9.84 -13.13
C VAL A 348 17.82 -10.58 -14.35
N THR A 349 18.56 -10.59 -15.47
CA THR A 349 18.14 -11.29 -16.69
C THR A 349 18.22 -12.80 -16.56
N ALA A 350 19.25 -13.33 -15.90
CA ALA A 350 19.34 -14.76 -15.59
C ALA A 350 18.18 -15.21 -14.69
N ALA A 351 17.84 -14.41 -13.69
CA ALA A 351 16.67 -14.63 -12.84
C ALA A 351 15.34 -14.59 -13.62
N GLN A 352 15.16 -13.67 -14.56
CA GLN A 352 13.95 -13.64 -15.40
C GLN A 352 13.84 -14.86 -16.31
N ARG A 353 14.97 -15.32 -16.88
CA ARG A 353 15.02 -16.51 -17.74
C ARG A 353 14.71 -17.78 -16.97
N SER A 354 15.19 -17.91 -15.73
CA SER A 354 14.94 -19.09 -14.90
C SER A 354 13.46 -19.30 -14.62
N MET A 355 12.65 -18.23 -14.62
CA MET A 355 11.19 -18.32 -14.49
C MET A 355 10.53 -19.12 -15.62
N SER A 356 11.09 -19.08 -16.84
CA SER A 356 10.61 -19.87 -17.98
C SER A 356 11.24 -21.27 -18.06
N GLN A 357 12.36 -21.49 -17.37
CA GLN A 357 13.09 -22.76 -17.34
C GLN A 357 12.67 -23.69 -16.18
N ALA A 358 11.78 -23.22 -15.30
CA ALA A 358 11.35 -23.98 -14.13
C ALA A 358 10.86 -25.40 -14.51
N PRO A 359 11.40 -26.47 -13.87
CA PRO A 359 10.98 -27.84 -14.14
C PRO A 359 9.49 -28.07 -13.93
N LYS A 360 8.95 -29.11 -14.59
CA LYS A 360 7.57 -29.56 -14.36
C LYS A 360 7.34 -29.84 -12.88
N GLY A 361 6.26 -29.29 -12.34
CA GLY A 361 5.90 -29.42 -10.92
C GLY A 361 6.44 -28.32 -10.03
N VAL A 362 7.51 -27.61 -10.41
CA VAL A 362 8.01 -26.43 -9.69
C VAL A 362 7.19 -25.20 -10.09
N HIS A 363 6.68 -24.47 -9.11
CA HIS A 363 5.92 -23.25 -9.31
C HIS A 363 6.75 -22.01 -8.98
N VAL A 364 6.98 -21.17 -9.98
CA VAL A 364 7.60 -19.85 -9.81
C VAL A 364 6.61 -18.92 -9.12
N ALA A 365 6.86 -18.57 -7.86
CA ALA A 365 5.94 -17.73 -7.11
C ALA A 365 6.10 -16.26 -7.50
N GLU A 366 7.31 -15.71 -7.30
CA GLU A 366 7.60 -14.29 -7.57
C GLU A 366 9.12 -14.06 -7.60
N MET A 367 9.57 -13.03 -8.32
CA MET A 367 10.96 -12.55 -8.38
C MET A 367 11.06 -11.17 -7.72
N ALA A 368 12.26 -10.74 -7.28
CA ALA A 368 12.50 -9.42 -6.69
C ALA A 368 11.84 -9.22 -5.32
N VAL A 369 11.56 -10.29 -4.58
CA VAL A 369 10.85 -10.21 -3.29
C VAL A 369 11.85 -9.98 -2.18
N ALA A 370 11.78 -8.84 -1.51
CA ALA A 370 12.60 -8.61 -0.32
C ALA A 370 12.21 -9.57 0.83
N PRO A 371 13.14 -9.98 1.70
CA PRO A 371 12.89 -10.97 2.75
C PRO A 371 11.76 -10.62 3.73
N ASP A 372 11.57 -9.34 4.03
CA ASP A 372 10.51 -8.78 4.87
C ASP A 372 9.11 -8.88 4.22
N GLN A 373 9.06 -9.00 2.89
CA GLN A 373 7.82 -9.13 2.10
C GLN A 373 7.36 -10.58 1.96
N ILE A 374 8.09 -11.54 2.52
CA ILE A 374 7.73 -12.96 2.52
C ILE A 374 6.80 -13.28 3.70
N ILE A 375 5.78 -14.10 3.46
CA ILE A 375 4.95 -14.68 4.51
C ILE A 375 5.53 -16.05 4.87
N TRP A 376 6.54 -16.04 5.74
CA TRP A 376 7.33 -17.22 6.11
C TRP A 376 6.47 -18.41 6.59
N LYS A 377 5.43 -18.12 7.38
CA LYS A 377 4.37 -19.09 7.80
C LYS A 377 3.73 -19.91 6.67
N ASN A 378 3.82 -19.46 5.41
CA ASN A 378 3.20 -20.13 4.26
C ASN A 378 4.22 -20.81 3.33
N ILE A 379 5.53 -20.65 3.57
CA ILE A 379 6.60 -21.24 2.77
C ILE A 379 6.64 -22.76 2.95
N GLY A 380 6.59 -23.24 4.19
CA GLY A 380 6.57 -24.68 4.52
C GLY A 380 5.25 -25.40 4.23
N LYS A 381 4.18 -24.68 3.89
CA LYS A 381 2.86 -25.29 3.66
C LYS A 381 2.77 -25.97 2.29
N SER A 382 2.19 -27.17 2.26
CA SER A 382 1.92 -27.89 1.01
C SER A 382 1.03 -27.10 0.05
N SER A 383 1.30 -27.22 -1.25
CA SER A 383 0.57 -26.48 -2.29
C SER A 383 -0.91 -26.83 -2.33
N SER A 384 -1.27 -28.10 -2.05
CA SER A 384 -2.67 -28.54 -1.95
C SER A 384 -3.40 -27.84 -0.81
N SER A 385 -2.78 -27.74 0.38
CA SER A 385 -3.37 -27.01 1.51
C SER A 385 -3.60 -25.54 1.18
N ARG A 386 -2.61 -24.87 0.56
CA ARG A 386 -2.75 -23.47 0.12
C ARG A 386 -3.86 -23.31 -0.93
N ARG A 387 -3.95 -24.21 -1.91
CA ARG A 387 -4.98 -24.18 -2.96
C ARG A 387 -6.38 -24.41 -2.40
N THR A 388 -6.54 -25.33 -1.46
CA THR A 388 -7.82 -25.58 -0.78
C THR A 388 -8.27 -24.35 0.01
N LYS A 389 -7.38 -23.76 0.83
CA LYS A 389 -7.68 -22.52 1.57
C LYS A 389 -8.05 -21.38 0.64
N LYS A 390 -7.29 -21.19 -0.45
CA LYS A 390 -7.58 -20.19 -1.48
C LYS A 390 -8.98 -20.35 -2.06
N ASN A 391 -9.38 -21.58 -2.41
CA ASN A 391 -10.71 -21.85 -2.96
C ASN A 391 -11.82 -21.61 -1.94
N ILE A 392 -11.66 -22.10 -0.71
CA ILE A 392 -12.62 -21.90 0.39
C ILE A 392 -12.82 -20.41 0.64
N PHE A 393 -11.75 -19.65 0.87
CA PHE A 393 -11.86 -18.21 1.16
C PHE A 393 -12.36 -17.40 -0.04
N THR A 394 -12.05 -17.83 -1.27
CA THR A 394 -12.65 -17.22 -2.47
C THR A 394 -14.17 -17.42 -2.47
N ALA A 395 -14.65 -18.62 -2.17
CA ALA A 395 -16.08 -18.90 -2.08
C ALA A 395 -16.75 -18.10 -0.95
N VAL A 396 -16.11 -18.00 0.23
CA VAL A 396 -16.58 -17.17 1.35
C VAL A 396 -16.70 -15.71 0.96
N VAL A 397 -15.73 -15.15 0.23
CA VAL A 397 -15.79 -13.76 -0.23
C VAL A 397 -16.89 -13.56 -1.26
N TRP A 398 -17.12 -14.50 -2.18
CA TRP A 398 -18.25 -14.42 -3.12
C TRP A 398 -19.59 -14.47 -2.40
N TRP A 399 -19.73 -15.37 -1.43
CA TRP A 399 -20.90 -15.42 -0.56
C TRP A 399 -21.10 -14.10 0.17
N LEU A 400 -20.02 -13.54 0.74
CA LEU A 400 -20.04 -12.22 1.39
C LEU A 400 -20.52 -11.14 0.41
N CYS A 401 -20.06 -11.14 -0.83
CA CYS A 401 -20.47 -10.18 -1.86
C CYS A 401 -21.96 -10.26 -2.19
N ILE A 402 -22.58 -11.45 -2.19
CA ILE A 402 -24.00 -11.62 -2.52
C ILE A 402 -24.88 -11.20 -1.33
N PHE A 403 -24.51 -11.61 -0.12
CA PHE A 403 -25.32 -11.40 1.09
C PHE A 403 -24.99 -10.11 1.86
N TRP A 404 -24.04 -9.29 1.39
CA TRP A 404 -23.64 -8.05 2.06
C TRP A 404 -24.77 -7.03 2.23
N SER A 405 -25.76 -7.06 1.35
CA SER A 405 -26.93 -6.19 1.43
C SER A 405 -27.72 -6.41 2.73
N ILE A 406 -27.62 -7.59 3.36
CA ILE A 406 -28.33 -7.91 4.60
C ILE A 406 -27.78 -7.07 5.78
N PRO A 407 -26.47 -7.11 6.12
CA PRO A 407 -25.91 -6.19 7.12
C PRO A 407 -26.18 -4.71 6.85
N VAL A 408 -26.14 -4.29 5.58
CA VAL A 408 -26.43 -2.90 5.19
C VAL A 408 -27.90 -2.56 5.46
N ALA A 409 -28.83 -3.47 5.15
CA ALA A 409 -30.26 -3.29 5.41
C ALA A 409 -30.57 -3.22 6.91
N VAL A 410 -29.90 -4.03 7.74
CA VAL A 410 -30.05 -3.96 9.20
C VAL A 410 -29.63 -2.58 9.73
N ILE A 411 -28.49 -2.05 9.28
CA ILE A 411 -28.06 -0.69 9.63
C ILE A 411 -29.04 0.36 9.08
N GLY A 412 -29.56 0.15 7.87
CA GLY A 412 -30.58 0.99 7.27
C GLY A 412 -31.86 1.05 8.10
N ALA A 413 -32.31 -0.08 8.68
CA ALA A 413 -33.49 -0.13 9.54
C ALA A 413 -33.34 0.72 10.81
N ILE A 414 -32.11 0.85 11.36
CA ILE A 414 -31.83 1.73 12.51
C ILE A 414 -32.16 3.21 12.19
N SER A 415 -32.02 3.62 10.91
CA SER A 415 -32.36 4.98 10.49
C SER A 415 -33.88 5.24 10.44
N ASN A 416 -34.71 4.20 10.48
CA ASN A 416 -36.17 4.30 10.55
C ASN A 416 -36.71 3.54 11.76
N ILE A 417 -36.47 4.11 12.94
CA ILE A 417 -36.82 3.51 14.23
C ILE A 417 -38.33 3.39 14.45
N GLN A 418 -39.14 4.30 13.86
CA GLN A 418 -40.61 4.25 13.98
C GLN A 418 -41.17 2.97 13.35
N SER A 419 -40.78 2.68 12.10
CA SER A 419 -41.20 1.43 11.44
C SER A 419 -40.65 0.17 12.11
N LEU A 420 -39.52 0.27 12.83
CA LEU A 420 -38.92 -0.85 13.55
C LEU A 420 -39.68 -1.13 14.87
N THR A 421 -40.03 -0.08 15.62
CA THR A 421 -40.76 -0.19 16.89
C THR A 421 -42.22 -0.61 16.68
N GLU A 422 -42.83 -0.26 15.54
CA GLU A 422 -44.17 -0.75 15.15
C GLU A 422 -44.17 -2.26 14.85
N LYS A 423 -43.08 -2.80 14.27
CA LYS A 423 -42.99 -4.21 13.86
C LYS A 423 -42.41 -5.13 14.94
N VAL A 424 -41.64 -4.59 15.88
CA VAL A 424 -40.98 -5.36 16.95
C VAL A 424 -41.36 -4.74 18.31
N PRO A 425 -42.46 -5.19 18.95
CA PRO A 425 -43.03 -4.54 20.13
C PRO A 425 -42.08 -4.42 21.32
N PHE A 426 -41.13 -5.35 21.46
CA PHE A 426 -40.09 -5.31 22.50
C PHE A 426 -39.16 -4.09 22.39
N LEU A 427 -39.05 -3.47 21.20
CA LEU A 427 -38.27 -2.25 20.98
C LEU A 427 -39.03 -0.97 21.37
N GLY A 428 -40.25 -1.08 21.93
CA GLY A 428 -41.08 0.03 22.41
C GLY A 428 -40.37 1.01 23.35
N PHE A 429 -39.38 0.54 24.12
CA PHE A 429 -38.59 1.38 25.03
C PHE A 429 -37.82 2.50 24.30
N ILE A 430 -37.55 2.34 23.00
CA ILE A 430 -36.82 3.33 22.18
C ILE A 430 -37.64 4.62 22.02
N ASN A 431 -38.97 4.53 22.00
CA ASN A 431 -39.86 5.69 21.90
C ASN A 431 -39.85 6.55 23.17
N SER A 432 -39.34 6.03 24.29
CA SER A 432 -39.20 6.78 25.56
C SER A 432 -37.89 7.58 25.65
N ILE A 433 -37.03 7.51 24.63
CA ILE A 433 -35.74 8.24 24.58
C ILE A 433 -35.99 9.68 24.11
N PRO A 434 -35.32 10.70 24.71
CA PRO A 434 -35.43 12.10 24.28
C PRO A 434 -35.18 12.29 22.78
N SER A 435 -35.98 13.15 22.14
CA SER A 435 -35.98 13.38 20.67
C SER A 435 -34.62 13.79 20.10
N VAL A 436 -33.81 14.53 20.86
CA VAL A 436 -32.45 14.91 20.47
C VAL A 436 -31.53 13.69 20.36
N ILE A 437 -31.57 12.79 21.35
CA ILE A 437 -30.77 11.56 21.36
C ILE A 437 -31.26 10.61 20.28
N LEU A 438 -32.59 10.51 20.12
CA LEU A 438 -33.20 9.73 19.04
C LEU A 438 -32.75 10.23 17.67
N GLY A 439 -32.71 11.55 17.45
CA GLY A 439 -32.22 12.16 16.22
C GLY A 439 -30.74 11.87 15.92
N VAL A 440 -29.89 11.81 16.96
CA VAL A 440 -28.48 11.38 16.79
C VAL A 440 -28.40 9.88 16.44
N ILE A 441 -29.22 9.04 17.08
CA ILE A 441 -29.26 7.59 16.83
C ILE A 441 -29.82 7.27 15.44
N THR A 442 -30.81 8.00 14.93
CA THR A 442 -31.38 7.76 13.60
C THR A 442 -30.60 8.45 12.48
N GLY A 443 -29.92 9.56 12.78
CA GLY A 443 -29.17 10.36 11.81
C GLY A 443 -27.69 10.00 11.69
N LEU A 444 -26.95 9.93 12.82
CA LEU A 444 -25.48 9.81 12.84
C LEU A 444 -25.00 8.36 12.99
N LEU A 445 -25.60 7.59 13.91
CA LEU A 445 -25.19 6.21 14.18
C LEU A 445 -25.19 5.30 12.94
N PRO A 446 -26.21 5.32 12.05
CA PRO A 446 -26.22 4.46 10.87
C PRO A 446 -25.09 4.81 9.90
N VAL A 447 -24.67 6.09 9.88
CA VAL A 447 -23.55 6.54 9.04
C VAL A 447 -22.23 5.98 9.54
N ILE A 448 -22.01 6.06 10.85
CA ILE A 448 -20.78 5.55 11.48
C ILE A 448 -20.74 4.03 11.34
N LEU A 449 -21.83 3.34 11.66
CA LEU A 449 -21.93 1.88 11.52
C LEU A 449 -21.71 1.43 10.08
N LEU A 450 -22.29 2.14 9.10
CA LEU A 450 -22.06 1.82 7.68
C LEU A 450 -20.61 2.05 7.26
N ALA A 451 -19.99 3.15 7.71
CA ALA A 451 -18.58 3.42 7.42
C ALA A 451 -17.65 2.36 8.02
N VAL A 452 -17.91 1.93 9.26
CA VAL A 452 -17.20 0.83 9.91
C VAL A 452 -17.42 -0.48 9.15
N LEU A 453 -18.68 -0.80 8.81
CA LEU A 453 -19.03 -2.01 8.07
C LEU A 453 -18.26 -2.06 6.73
N MET A 454 -18.25 -0.96 5.96
CA MET A 454 -17.53 -0.89 4.68
C MET A 454 -16.00 -0.98 4.85
N ALA A 455 -15.45 -0.49 5.96
CA ALA A 455 -14.02 -0.58 6.26
C ALA A 455 -13.59 -2.02 6.63
N LEU A 456 -14.50 -2.84 7.16
CA LEU A 456 -14.20 -4.23 7.55
C LEU A 456 -13.98 -5.17 6.36
N VAL A 457 -14.64 -4.95 5.22
CA VAL A 457 -14.53 -5.82 4.03
C VAL A 457 -13.09 -6.04 3.57
N PRO A 458 -12.30 -4.99 3.25
CA PRO A 458 -10.93 -5.17 2.81
C PRO A 458 -10.04 -5.75 3.93
N ILE A 459 -10.36 -5.51 5.21
CA ILE A 459 -9.64 -6.07 6.35
C ILE A 459 -9.81 -7.60 6.37
N PHE A 460 -11.04 -8.11 6.26
CA PHE A 460 -11.28 -9.56 6.18
C PHE A 460 -10.62 -10.19 4.96
N CYS A 461 -10.72 -9.54 3.79
CA CYS A 461 -10.03 -10.00 2.58
C CYS A 461 -8.52 -10.13 2.80
N ASN A 462 -7.90 -9.16 3.47
CA ASN A 462 -6.46 -9.16 3.76
C ASN A 462 -6.07 -10.27 4.75
N ILE A 463 -6.87 -10.47 5.80
CA ILE A 463 -6.68 -11.57 6.75
C ILE A 463 -6.72 -12.91 6.02
N PHE A 464 -7.75 -13.14 5.20
CA PHE A 464 -7.89 -14.39 4.45
C PHE A 464 -6.75 -14.60 3.46
N ALA A 465 -6.38 -13.59 2.67
CA ALA A 465 -5.31 -13.68 1.67
C ALA A 465 -3.95 -14.06 2.30
N ARG A 466 -3.62 -13.50 3.47
CA ARG A 466 -2.38 -13.79 4.20
C ARG A 466 -2.29 -15.23 4.74
N THR A 467 -3.38 -15.99 4.78
CA THR A 467 -3.33 -17.38 5.27
C THR A 467 -2.80 -18.40 4.27
N PHE A 468 -2.73 -18.04 2.98
CA PHE A 468 -2.32 -18.95 1.91
C PHE A 468 -1.40 -18.34 0.85
N GLU A 469 -1.35 -17.02 0.67
CA GLU A 469 -0.39 -16.40 -0.25
C GLU A 469 1.01 -16.36 0.40
N VAL A 470 2.06 -16.53 -0.40
CA VAL A 470 3.46 -16.64 0.09
C VAL A 470 4.19 -15.30 0.19
N THR A 471 3.69 -14.26 -0.50
CA THR A 471 4.25 -12.90 -0.44
C THR A 471 3.16 -11.88 -0.07
N GLN A 472 3.56 -10.79 0.57
CA GLN A 472 2.65 -9.67 0.88
C GLN A 472 2.08 -9.05 -0.40
N GLY A 473 2.88 -8.93 -1.46
CA GLY A 473 2.46 -8.42 -2.76
C GLY A 473 1.36 -9.27 -3.41
N ALA A 474 1.54 -10.61 -3.41
CA ALA A 474 0.51 -11.54 -3.90
C ALA A 474 -0.78 -11.45 -3.06
N ALA A 475 -0.66 -11.29 -1.73
CA ALA A 475 -1.80 -11.06 -0.85
C ALA A 475 -2.55 -9.76 -1.21
N GLN A 476 -1.86 -8.63 -1.41
CA GLN A 476 -2.50 -7.38 -1.81
C GLN A 476 -3.20 -7.50 -3.17
N LEU A 477 -2.59 -8.18 -4.13
CA LEU A 477 -3.19 -8.46 -5.43
C LEU A 477 -4.47 -9.30 -5.28
N ARG A 478 -4.47 -10.32 -4.41
CA ARG A 478 -5.67 -11.12 -4.10
C ARG A 478 -6.79 -10.25 -3.53
N VAL A 479 -6.46 -9.42 -2.54
CA VAL A 479 -7.40 -8.47 -1.92
C VAL A 479 -7.96 -7.51 -2.97
N GLN A 480 -7.12 -6.98 -3.86
CA GLN A 480 -7.56 -6.10 -4.95
C GLN A 480 -8.62 -6.76 -5.84
N ASN A 481 -8.44 -8.04 -6.20
CA ASN A 481 -9.40 -8.75 -7.04
C ASN A 481 -10.76 -8.92 -6.34
N TRP A 482 -10.72 -9.45 -5.12
CA TRP A 482 -11.91 -9.69 -4.31
C TRP A 482 -12.66 -8.39 -4.00
N TYR A 483 -11.95 -7.38 -3.53
CA TYR A 483 -12.56 -6.12 -3.14
C TYR A 483 -13.02 -5.31 -4.35
N PHE A 484 -12.39 -5.45 -5.52
CA PHE A 484 -12.89 -4.82 -6.75
C PHE A 484 -14.22 -5.40 -7.21
N ALA A 485 -14.37 -6.73 -7.20
CA ALA A 485 -15.65 -7.36 -7.51
C ALA A 485 -16.74 -6.87 -6.54
N PHE A 486 -16.42 -6.81 -5.25
CA PHE A 486 -17.30 -6.24 -4.24
C PHE A 486 -17.67 -4.77 -4.55
N GLN A 487 -16.71 -3.91 -4.87
CA GLN A 487 -16.96 -2.50 -5.20
C GLN A 487 -17.90 -2.35 -6.42
N VAL A 488 -17.66 -3.09 -7.50
CA VAL A 488 -18.51 -3.03 -8.69
C VAL A 488 -19.91 -3.56 -8.40
N ILE A 489 -20.04 -4.70 -7.72
CA ILE A 489 -21.35 -5.32 -7.48
C ILE A 489 -22.15 -4.53 -6.44
N GLN A 490 -21.57 -4.24 -5.29
CA GLN A 490 -22.29 -3.64 -4.15
C GLN A 490 -22.36 -2.10 -4.24
N VAL A 491 -21.22 -1.45 -4.46
CA VAL A 491 -21.15 0.02 -4.43
C VAL A 491 -21.63 0.63 -5.74
N PHE A 492 -21.41 -0.04 -6.88
CA PHE A 492 -21.90 0.44 -8.17
C PHE A 492 -23.26 -0.18 -8.56
N LEU A 493 -23.31 -1.46 -8.92
CA LEU A 493 -24.50 -2.06 -9.54
C LEU A 493 -25.71 -2.06 -8.60
N ILE A 494 -25.61 -2.63 -7.40
CA ILE A 494 -26.73 -2.71 -6.45
C ILE A 494 -27.25 -1.32 -6.06
N THR A 495 -26.35 -0.36 -5.84
CA THR A 495 -26.72 1.03 -5.53
C THR A 495 -27.45 1.71 -6.70
N THR A 496 -27.09 1.36 -7.94
CA THR A 496 -27.76 1.87 -9.14
C THR A 496 -29.23 1.45 -9.21
N PHE A 497 -29.57 0.23 -8.78
CA PHE A 497 -30.91 -0.32 -8.91
C PHE A 497 -31.95 0.12 -7.87
N ALA A 498 -31.57 0.85 -6.81
CA ALA A 498 -32.42 1.51 -5.80
C ALA A 498 -33.47 0.70 -5.02
N SER A 499 -34.22 -0.24 -5.62
CA SER A 499 -35.37 -0.96 -5.03
C SER A 499 -35.00 -2.08 -4.05
N GLY A 500 -33.75 -2.08 -3.57
CA GLY A 500 -33.18 -3.15 -2.77
C GLY A 500 -32.72 -4.34 -3.63
N ALA A 501 -31.57 -4.92 -3.26
CA ALA A 501 -31.00 -6.05 -3.98
C ALA A 501 -31.97 -7.23 -4.13
N ALA A 502 -32.90 -7.42 -3.18
CA ALA A 502 -33.89 -8.48 -3.19
C ALA A 502 -34.90 -8.35 -4.34
N ALA A 503 -35.45 -7.16 -4.59
CA ALA A 503 -36.43 -6.94 -5.65
C ALA A 503 -35.81 -7.13 -7.05
N VAL A 504 -34.56 -6.72 -7.23
CA VAL A 504 -33.81 -6.90 -8.48
C VAL A 504 -33.41 -8.35 -8.67
N ALA A 505 -32.91 -9.01 -7.62
CA ALA A 505 -32.55 -10.42 -7.66
C ALA A 505 -33.77 -11.28 -8.03
N GLN A 506 -34.94 -10.99 -7.46
CA GLN A 506 -36.17 -11.73 -7.79
C GLN A 506 -36.59 -11.53 -9.25
N LYS A 507 -36.46 -10.31 -9.79
CA LYS A 507 -36.72 -10.05 -11.22
C LYS A 507 -35.73 -10.78 -12.14
N ILE A 508 -34.44 -10.82 -11.80
CA ILE A 508 -33.40 -11.47 -12.62
C ILE A 508 -33.45 -12.99 -12.50
N ILE A 509 -33.76 -13.55 -11.33
CA ILE A 509 -33.92 -15.01 -11.17
C ILE A 509 -35.10 -15.50 -11.99
N ASN A 510 -36.21 -14.75 -11.98
CA ASN A 510 -37.40 -15.12 -12.72
C ASN A 510 -37.23 -14.96 -14.24
N ASP A 511 -36.49 -13.96 -14.70
CA ASP A 511 -36.11 -13.80 -16.10
C ASP A 511 -34.71 -13.18 -16.25
N PRO A 512 -33.66 -14.01 -16.43
CA PRO A 512 -32.30 -13.54 -16.61
C PRO A 512 -32.10 -12.66 -17.86
N SER A 513 -32.98 -12.79 -18.86
CA SER A 513 -32.88 -12.02 -20.11
C SER A 513 -33.22 -10.54 -19.93
N GLN A 514 -33.95 -10.17 -18.86
CA GLN A 514 -34.31 -8.78 -18.57
C GLN A 514 -33.18 -7.98 -17.93
N ALA A 515 -32.08 -8.62 -17.50
CA ALA A 515 -31.03 -7.93 -16.76
C ALA A 515 -30.44 -6.71 -17.52
N PRO A 516 -30.13 -6.78 -18.83
CA PRO A 516 -29.69 -5.62 -19.60
C PRO A 516 -30.74 -4.52 -19.68
N GLY A 517 -32.02 -4.88 -19.84
CA GLY A 517 -33.12 -3.91 -19.94
C GLY A 517 -33.42 -3.21 -18.61
N LEU A 518 -33.38 -3.94 -17.50
CA LEU A 518 -33.49 -3.39 -16.15
C LEU A 518 -32.34 -2.43 -15.85
N LEU A 519 -31.12 -2.77 -16.27
CA LEU A 519 -29.94 -1.91 -16.10
C LEU A 519 -30.10 -0.63 -16.93
N ALA A 520 -30.49 -0.77 -18.20
CA ALA A 520 -30.72 0.34 -19.12
C ALA A 520 -31.77 1.35 -18.59
N ASN A 521 -32.86 0.87 -18.00
CA ASN A 521 -33.91 1.75 -17.46
C ASN A 521 -33.52 2.50 -16.17
N ASN A 522 -32.65 1.91 -15.35
CA ASN A 522 -32.29 2.47 -14.05
C ASN A 522 -30.99 3.28 -14.06
N LEU A 523 -30.06 3.00 -14.98
CA LEU A 523 -28.80 3.73 -15.07
C LEU A 523 -29.02 5.23 -15.27
N PRO A 524 -29.77 5.70 -16.29
CA PRO A 524 -29.94 7.14 -16.52
C PRO A 524 -30.53 7.86 -15.31
N LYS A 525 -31.47 7.23 -14.60
CA LYS A 525 -32.11 7.77 -13.39
C LYS A 525 -31.16 7.89 -12.20
N ALA A 526 -30.14 7.02 -12.12
CA ALA A 526 -29.13 7.05 -11.07
C ALA A 526 -27.99 8.05 -11.31
N SER A 527 -27.92 8.70 -12.47
CA SER A 527 -26.82 9.60 -12.84
C SER A 527 -26.62 10.76 -11.84
N ASN A 528 -27.71 11.39 -11.38
CA ASN A 528 -27.67 12.47 -10.38
C ASN A 528 -27.07 12.02 -9.03
N PHE A 529 -27.33 10.77 -8.62
CA PHE A 529 -26.70 10.20 -7.44
C PHE A 529 -25.18 10.13 -7.62
N TYR A 530 -24.69 9.66 -8.77
CA TYR A 530 -23.25 9.56 -9.02
C TYR A 530 -22.56 10.90 -9.21
N ILE A 531 -23.25 11.93 -9.75
CA ILE A 531 -22.73 13.31 -9.74
C ILE A 531 -22.51 13.78 -8.31
N SER A 532 -23.53 13.67 -7.45
CA SER A 532 -23.43 14.00 -6.02
C SER A 532 -22.38 13.15 -5.30
N TYR A 533 -22.23 11.88 -5.69
CA TYR A 533 -21.21 10.99 -5.17
C TYR A 533 -19.80 11.47 -5.53
N PHE A 534 -19.53 11.90 -6.77
CA PHE A 534 -18.23 12.47 -7.14
C PHE A 534 -17.93 13.78 -6.41
N ILE A 535 -18.93 14.63 -6.17
CA ILE A 535 -18.76 15.85 -5.38
C ILE A 535 -18.40 15.50 -3.95
N LEU A 536 -19.25 14.72 -3.28
CA LEU A 536 -19.07 14.33 -1.88
C LEU A 536 -17.75 13.59 -1.69
N PHE A 537 -17.56 12.53 -2.46
CA PHE A 537 -16.40 11.66 -2.33
C PHE A 537 -15.12 12.35 -2.80
N GLY A 538 -15.15 13.06 -3.93
CA GLY A 538 -13.96 13.73 -4.50
C GLY A 538 -13.42 14.83 -3.60
N LEU A 539 -14.28 15.78 -3.19
CA LEU A 539 -13.85 16.89 -2.32
C LEU A 539 -13.49 16.39 -0.91
N LEU A 540 -14.40 15.68 -0.26
CA LEU A 540 -14.20 15.28 1.14
C LEU A 540 -13.06 14.28 1.28
N SER A 541 -12.92 13.31 0.36
CA SER A 541 -11.81 12.35 0.43
C SER A 541 -10.47 13.01 0.17
N ALA A 542 -10.37 13.98 -0.74
CA ALA A 542 -9.15 14.75 -0.94
C ALA A 542 -8.78 15.53 0.33
N ALA A 543 -9.74 16.22 0.95
CA ALA A 543 -9.52 16.96 2.19
C ALA A 543 -9.10 16.05 3.36
N LEU A 544 -9.77 14.91 3.53
CA LEU A 544 -9.43 13.93 4.58
C LEU A 544 -8.08 13.24 4.34
N THR A 545 -7.70 13.03 3.08
CA THR A 545 -6.38 12.49 2.71
C THR A 545 -5.27 13.46 3.10
N LEU A 546 -5.45 14.77 2.85
CA LEU A 546 -4.54 15.81 3.31
C LEU A 546 -4.46 15.85 4.85
N LEU A 547 -5.62 15.82 5.53
CA LEU A 547 -5.67 15.83 6.99
C LEU A 547 -4.96 14.62 7.61
N ASN A 548 -4.87 13.50 6.89
CA ASN A 548 -4.22 12.26 7.33
C ASN A 548 -4.68 11.82 8.73
N ILE A 549 -6.00 11.70 8.89
CA ILE A 549 -6.65 11.58 10.20
C ILE A 549 -6.20 10.35 10.99
N ALA A 550 -5.93 9.22 10.33
CA ALA A 550 -5.56 7.99 11.03
C ALA A 550 -4.21 8.13 11.75
N PRO A 551 -3.09 8.50 11.10
CA PRO A 551 -1.84 8.84 11.78
C PRO A 551 -1.99 9.97 12.81
N LEU A 552 -2.79 11.00 12.53
CA LEU A 552 -3.02 12.09 13.47
C LEU A 552 -3.60 11.59 14.81
N LEU A 553 -4.64 10.75 14.76
CA LEU A 553 -5.28 10.18 15.95
C LEU A 553 -4.38 9.14 16.62
N ILE A 554 -3.75 8.25 15.84
CA ILE A 554 -2.91 7.17 16.37
C ILE A 554 -1.70 7.75 17.11
N LEU A 555 -0.98 8.70 16.52
CA LEU A 555 0.26 9.23 17.07
C LEU A 555 0.04 10.21 18.24
N ASN A 556 -1.07 10.96 18.27
CA ASN A 556 -1.28 12.01 19.28
C ASN A 556 -2.22 11.62 20.42
N ILE A 557 -3.15 10.70 20.18
CA ILE A 557 -4.17 10.28 21.15
C ILE A 557 -3.92 8.84 21.57
N LEU A 558 -3.92 7.93 20.60
CA LEU A 558 -3.91 6.50 20.88
C LEU A 558 -2.57 6.04 21.46
N SER A 559 -1.46 6.62 21.01
CA SER A 559 -0.11 6.36 21.56
C SER A 559 -0.04 6.59 23.07
N LYS A 560 -0.63 7.68 23.57
CA LYS A 560 -0.67 8.00 25.01
C LYS A 560 -1.43 6.95 25.83
N ILE A 561 -2.35 6.23 25.20
CA ILE A 561 -3.20 5.22 25.86
C ILE A 561 -2.59 3.82 25.70
N LEU A 562 -2.14 3.43 24.50
CA LEU A 562 -1.71 2.08 24.16
C LEU A 562 -0.19 1.87 24.33
N ASP A 563 0.63 2.87 24.05
CA ASP A 563 2.08 2.74 24.03
C ASP A 563 2.61 2.98 25.45
N LYS A 564 2.69 1.88 26.21
CA LYS A 564 3.13 1.88 27.61
C LYS A 564 4.59 1.49 27.80
N THR A 565 5.28 1.02 26.75
CA THR A 565 6.70 0.61 26.81
C THR A 565 7.56 1.44 25.86
N PRO A 566 8.85 1.65 26.14
CA PRO A 566 9.78 2.36 25.26
C PRO A 566 9.78 1.77 23.83
N ARG A 567 9.86 0.44 23.71
CA ARG A 567 9.76 -0.29 22.44
C ARG A 567 8.52 0.09 21.62
N LYS A 568 7.34 0.16 22.25
CA LYS A 568 6.09 0.53 21.55
C LYS A 568 6.12 1.98 21.09
N LEU A 569 6.64 2.90 21.93
CA LEU A 569 6.79 4.31 21.57
C LEU A 569 7.78 4.49 20.40
N TYR A 570 8.91 3.80 20.46
CA TYR A 570 9.94 3.78 19.42
C TYR A 570 9.40 3.22 18.10
N ASN A 571 8.88 1.99 18.09
CA ASN A 571 8.34 1.35 16.89
C ASN A 571 7.25 2.21 16.24
N ARG A 572 6.38 2.81 17.05
CA ARG A 572 5.35 3.74 16.57
C ARG A 572 5.97 4.99 15.93
N TYR A 573 7.03 5.52 16.51
CA TYR A 573 7.72 6.72 16.06
C TYR A 573 8.58 6.49 14.82
N ILE A 574 9.19 5.32 14.62
CA ILE A 574 10.00 5.07 13.41
C ILE A 574 9.17 4.53 12.23
N THR A 575 8.01 3.93 12.49
CA THR A 575 7.20 3.34 11.42
C THR A 575 6.48 4.41 10.59
N LEU A 576 6.80 4.49 9.30
CA LEU A 576 6.02 5.27 8.34
C LEU A 576 4.74 4.53 7.94
N SER A 577 3.63 5.26 7.80
CA SER A 577 2.39 4.67 7.33
C SER A 577 2.46 4.40 5.83
N GLY A 578 2.38 3.13 5.45
CA GLY A 578 2.25 2.72 4.05
C GLY A 578 0.78 2.61 3.60
N LEU A 579 0.59 2.43 2.30
CA LEU A 579 -0.73 2.27 1.69
C LEU A 579 -1.10 0.79 1.54
N GLY A 580 -2.34 0.44 1.89
CA GLY A 580 -2.92 -0.86 1.58
C GLY A 580 -3.36 -0.91 0.11
N TRP A 581 -2.46 -1.25 -0.81
CA TRP A 581 -2.74 -1.23 -2.25
C TRP A 581 -3.99 -2.03 -2.63
N GLY A 582 -4.16 -3.19 -2.01
CA GLY A 582 -5.30 -4.08 -2.24
C GLY A 582 -6.66 -3.48 -1.88
N SER A 583 -6.71 -2.52 -0.94
CA SER A 583 -7.96 -1.84 -0.55
C SER A 583 -8.17 -0.53 -1.29
N LEU A 584 -7.11 0.19 -1.65
CA LEU A 584 -7.21 1.49 -2.30
C LEU A 584 -7.52 1.39 -3.80
N PHE A 585 -6.76 0.60 -4.55
CA PHE A 585 -6.96 0.50 -6.01
C PHE A 585 -8.41 0.15 -6.39
N PRO A 586 -9.08 -0.83 -5.75
CA PRO A 586 -10.47 -1.14 -6.07
C PRO A 586 -11.43 0.05 -5.93
N LYS A 587 -11.28 0.82 -4.84
CA LYS A 587 -12.15 1.96 -4.51
C LYS A 587 -12.10 3.02 -5.60
N PHE A 588 -10.89 3.43 -6.00
CA PHE A 588 -10.71 4.49 -6.99
C PHE A 588 -10.86 3.98 -8.43
N THR A 589 -10.55 2.70 -8.69
CA THR A 589 -10.84 2.07 -9.99
C THR A 589 -12.34 1.97 -10.22
N ASN A 590 -13.14 1.68 -9.18
CA ASN A 590 -14.60 1.68 -9.29
C ASN A 590 -15.15 3.08 -9.65
N LEU A 591 -14.55 4.17 -9.16
CA LEU A 591 -14.90 5.51 -9.64
C LEU A 591 -14.62 5.69 -11.12
N GLY A 592 -13.47 5.19 -11.60
CA GLY A 592 -13.17 5.16 -13.04
C GLY A 592 -14.19 4.35 -13.83
N VAL A 593 -14.58 3.17 -13.33
CA VAL A 593 -15.64 2.33 -13.92
C VAL A 593 -16.98 3.07 -13.99
N ILE A 594 -17.38 3.77 -12.93
CA ILE A 594 -18.60 4.59 -12.91
C ILE A 594 -18.52 5.70 -13.96
N ALA A 595 -17.41 6.45 -14.01
CA ALA A 595 -17.21 7.52 -14.98
C ALA A 595 -17.32 7.00 -16.43
N LEU A 596 -16.74 5.83 -16.71
CA LEU A 596 -16.83 5.18 -18.02
C LEU A 596 -18.25 4.69 -18.32
N ALA A 597 -18.92 4.03 -17.37
CA ALA A 597 -20.28 3.51 -17.55
C ALA A 597 -21.27 4.64 -17.91
N TYR A 598 -21.14 5.81 -17.28
CA TYR A 598 -22.00 6.97 -17.53
C TYR A 598 -21.53 7.87 -18.68
N SER A 599 -20.34 7.67 -19.22
CA SER A 599 -19.71 8.60 -20.19
C SER A 599 -20.61 8.98 -21.37
N CYS A 600 -21.32 8.01 -21.95
CA CYS A 600 -22.20 8.20 -23.11
C CYS A 600 -23.69 8.31 -22.73
N ILE A 601 -24.04 8.12 -21.45
CA ILE A 601 -25.41 8.14 -20.94
C ILE A 601 -25.70 9.46 -20.23
N ALA A 602 -24.82 9.89 -19.34
CA ALA A 602 -24.88 11.17 -18.63
C ALA A 602 -23.49 11.82 -18.64
N PRO A 603 -23.10 12.47 -19.76
CA PRO A 603 -21.73 12.96 -19.98
C PRO A 603 -21.25 13.98 -18.94
N LEU A 604 -22.18 14.65 -18.25
CA LEU A 604 -21.87 15.57 -17.15
C LEU A 604 -21.08 14.90 -16.01
N VAL A 605 -21.26 13.58 -15.80
CA VAL A 605 -20.49 12.81 -14.81
C VAL A 605 -18.99 12.92 -15.05
N LEU A 606 -18.54 12.97 -16.31
CA LEU A 606 -17.11 13.09 -16.65
C LEU A 606 -16.49 14.41 -16.17
N GLY A 607 -17.26 15.50 -16.16
CA GLY A 607 -16.78 16.80 -15.66
C GLY A 607 -16.48 16.75 -14.16
N PHE A 608 -17.44 16.24 -13.38
CA PHE A 608 -17.25 16.06 -11.94
C PHE A 608 -16.17 15.01 -11.62
N ALA A 609 -16.06 13.94 -12.42
CA ALA A 609 -14.98 12.98 -12.30
C ALA A 609 -13.61 13.62 -12.54
N THR A 610 -13.48 14.50 -13.54
CA THR A 610 -12.23 15.22 -13.84
C THR A 610 -11.78 16.06 -12.64
N VAL A 611 -12.68 16.86 -12.07
CA VAL A 611 -12.39 17.69 -10.89
C VAL A 611 -12.06 16.81 -9.69
N GLY A 612 -12.86 15.79 -9.43
CA GLY A 612 -12.67 14.87 -8.30
C GLY A 612 -11.32 14.13 -8.36
N PHE A 613 -10.97 13.55 -9.51
CA PHE A 613 -9.67 12.89 -9.68
C PHE A 613 -8.49 13.87 -9.60
N THR A 614 -8.66 15.11 -10.05
CA THR A 614 -7.62 16.15 -9.92
C THR A 614 -7.36 16.50 -8.45
N LEU A 615 -8.40 16.72 -7.66
CA LEU A 615 -8.27 16.99 -6.22
C LEU A 615 -7.62 15.81 -5.48
N LEU A 616 -8.02 14.58 -5.81
CA LEU A 616 -7.44 13.36 -5.26
C LEU A 616 -5.96 13.21 -5.64
N TYR A 617 -5.60 13.47 -6.89
CA TYR A 617 -4.21 13.50 -7.34
C TYR A 617 -3.37 14.47 -6.51
N LEU A 618 -3.86 15.71 -6.32
CA LEU A 618 -3.13 16.72 -5.56
C LEU A 618 -2.91 16.30 -4.10
N ALA A 619 -3.94 15.72 -3.47
CA ALA A 619 -3.88 15.21 -2.09
C ALA A 619 -2.91 14.03 -1.95
N PHE A 620 -3.04 13.00 -2.81
CA PHE A 620 -2.14 11.84 -2.77
C PHE A 620 -0.71 12.20 -3.14
N ARG A 621 -0.50 13.17 -4.03
CA ARG A 621 0.83 13.69 -4.35
C ARG A 621 1.49 14.30 -3.13
N TYR A 622 0.74 15.06 -2.33
CA TYR A 622 1.26 15.59 -1.07
C TYR A 622 1.66 14.44 -0.12
N SER A 623 0.77 13.45 0.03
CA SER A 623 1.03 12.31 0.89
C SER A 623 2.26 11.52 0.45
N ALA A 624 2.42 11.27 -0.86
CA ALA A 624 3.55 10.54 -1.44
C ALA A 624 4.89 11.26 -1.24
N LEU A 625 4.89 12.60 -1.35
CA LEU A 625 6.10 13.40 -1.17
C LEU A 625 6.54 13.49 0.29
N PHE A 626 5.62 13.64 1.25
CA PHE A 626 6.00 14.01 2.63
C PHE A 626 5.66 12.98 3.72
N THR A 627 4.67 12.12 3.50
CA THR A 627 4.10 11.29 4.59
C THR A 627 4.21 9.78 4.40
N LEU A 628 4.08 9.29 3.16
CA LEU A 628 3.89 7.86 2.90
C LEU A 628 5.21 7.10 2.98
N GLY A 629 5.21 5.99 3.70
CA GLY A 629 6.27 4.98 3.64
C GLY A 629 5.98 3.91 2.59
N THR A 630 6.94 3.01 2.43
CA THR A 630 6.79 1.80 1.62
C THR A 630 6.77 0.61 2.56
N THR A 631 5.57 0.11 2.89
CA THR A 631 5.40 -1.07 3.76
C THR A 631 5.20 -2.36 2.97
N ILE A 632 4.63 -2.25 1.76
CA ILE A 632 4.38 -3.37 0.86
C ILE A 632 4.75 -2.93 -0.55
N ASP A 633 5.57 -3.73 -1.21
CA ASP A 633 5.96 -3.52 -2.60
C ASP A 633 5.34 -4.60 -3.51
N THR A 634 4.58 -4.15 -4.51
CA THR A 634 3.97 -4.97 -5.57
C THR A 634 4.64 -4.76 -6.92
N LYS A 635 5.68 -3.92 -6.99
CA LYS A 635 6.47 -3.60 -8.19
C LYS A 635 5.59 -3.14 -9.36
N GLY A 636 4.54 -2.39 -9.05
CA GLY A 636 3.55 -1.87 -9.98
C GLY A 636 2.50 -2.87 -10.44
N ALA A 637 2.47 -4.09 -9.92
CA ALA A 637 1.49 -5.10 -10.34
C ALA A 637 0.04 -4.68 -10.02
N CYS A 638 -0.19 -3.94 -8.94
CA CYS A 638 -1.50 -3.41 -8.59
C CYS A 638 -2.00 -2.37 -9.62
N PHE A 639 -1.11 -1.53 -10.14
CA PHE A 639 -1.39 -0.58 -11.22
C PHE A 639 -1.80 -1.30 -12.50
N ALA A 640 -1.00 -2.28 -12.95
CA ALA A 640 -1.30 -3.07 -14.14
C ALA A 640 -2.65 -3.80 -14.03
N ARG A 641 -3.00 -4.23 -12.82
CA ARG A 641 -4.30 -4.85 -12.54
C ARG A 641 -5.44 -3.84 -12.57
N ALA A 642 -5.24 -2.64 -12.04
CA ALA A 642 -6.23 -1.57 -12.06
C ALA A 642 -6.57 -1.15 -13.50
N LEU A 643 -5.57 -1.04 -14.39
CA LEU A 643 -5.80 -0.80 -15.83
C LEU A 643 -6.70 -1.87 -16.48
N ARG A 644 -6.48 -3.15 -16.15
CA ARG A 644 -7.34 -4.25 -16.63
C ARG A 644 -8.75 -4.18 -16.04
N GLN A 645 -8.86 -3.75 -14.79
CA GLN A 645 -10.14 -3.58 -14.10
C GLN A 645 -10.96 -2.42 -14.69
N LEU A 646 -10.33 -1.37 -15.23
CA LEU A 646 -11.05 -0.30 -15.95
C LEU A 646 -11.80 -0.78 -17.19
N VAL A 647 -11.36 -1.88 -17.83
CA VAL A 647 -12.06 -2.48 -18.97
C VAL A 647 -13.49 -2.91 -18.59
N VAL A 648 -13.74 -3.22 -17.31
CA VAL A 648 -15.10 -3.50 -16.81
C VAL A 648 -16.03 -2.31 -17.02
N GLY A 649 -15.53 -1.07 -16.91
CA GLY A 649 -16.31 0.14 -17.20
C GLY A 649 -16.67 0.30 -18.67
N ILE A 650 -15.79 -0.15 -19.59
CA ILE A 650 -16.07 -0.16 -21.03
C ILE A 650 -17.21 -1.14 -21.32
N TYR A 651 -17.09 -2.38 -20.84
CA TYR A 651 -18.13 -3.40 -21.00
C TYR A 651 -19.47 -2.97 -20.40
N LEU A 652 -19.45 -2.36 -19.21
CA LEU A 652 -20.67 -1.85 -18.59
C LEU A 652 -21.30 -0.74 -19.43
N SER A 653 -20.51 0.17 -20.00
CA SER A 653 -21.01 1.21 -20.90
C SER A 653 -21.67 0.60 -22.15
N GLU A 654 -20.99 -0.32 -22.83
CA GLU A 654 -21.48 -1.00 -24.03
C GLU A 654 -22.75 -1.82 -23.77
N ILE A 655 -22.77 -2.65 -22.73
CA ILE A 655 -23.93 -3.47 -22.35
C ILE A 655 -25.13 -2.58 -22.00
N CYS A 656 -24.92 -1.46 -21.31
CA CYS A 656 -26.00 -0.53 -21.00
C CYS A 656 -26.55 0.13 -22.26
N LEU A 657 -25.69 0.57 -23.19
CA LEU A 657 -26.12 1.16 -24.46
C LEU A 657 -26.87 0.14 -25.34
N ILE A 658 -26.40 -1.10 -25.40
CA ILE A 658 -27.11 -2.20 -26.06
C ILE A 658 -28.51 -2.38 -25.46
N GLY A 659 -28.63 -2.40 -24.13
CA GLY A 659 -29.92 -2.48 -23.45
C GLY A 659 -30.82 -1.27 -23.75
N LEU A 660 -30.27 -0.05 -23.75
CA LEU A 660 -31.01 1.18 -24.05
C LEU A 660 -31.52 1.19 -25.49
N PHE A 661 -30.68 0.88 -26.48
CA PHE A 661 -31.10 0.84 -27.87
C PHE A 661 -32.06 -0.32 -28.14
N GLY A 662 -31.82 -1.49 -27.53
CA GLY A 662 -32.65 -2.68 -27.68
C GLY A 662 -34.08 -2.52 -27.15
N ILE A 663 -34.28 -1.77 -26.06
CA ILE A 663 -35.64 -1.46 -25.58
C ILE A 663 -36.39 -0.59 -26.61
N ASN A 664 -35.69 0.34 -27.27
CA ASN A 664 -36.29 1.29 -28.22
C ASN A 664 -36.45 0.73 -29.65
N THR A 665 -36.00 -0.50 -29.94
CA THR A 665 -36.29 -1.13 -31.25
C THR A 665 -37.74 -1.57 -31.37
N GLY A 666 -38.43 -1.78 -30.25
CA GLY A 666 -39.87 -2.10 -30.25
C GLY A 666 -40.76 -0.91 -30.62
N THR A 667 -40.27 0.32 -30.46
CA THR A 667 -41.01 1.55 -30.79
C THR A 667 -40.65 2.09 -32.17
N ASP A 668 -39.36 2.10 -32.53
CA ASP A 668 -38.88 2.61 -33.82
C ASP A 668 -37.82 1.69 -34.44
N LEU A 669 -38.06 1.23 -35.67
CA LEU A 669 -37.11 0.36 -36.41
C LEU A 669 -35.76 1.04 -36.66
N ILE A 670 -35.71 2.38 -36.69
CA ILE A 670 -34.47 3.15 -36.88
C ILE A 670 -33.44 2.86 -35.77
N SER A 671 -33.91 2.51 -34.56
CA SER A 671 -33.08 2.18 -33.39
C SER A 671 -32.24 0.90 -33.58
N ILE A 672 -32.52 0.09 -34.60
CA ILE A 672 -31.74 -1.11 -34.93
C ILE A 672 -30.31 -0.74 -35.37
N GLY A 673 -30.13 0.38 -36.09
CA GLY A 673 -28.80 0.82 -36.54
C GLY A 673 -27.81 1.06 -35.40
N PRO A 674 -28.13 1.95 -34.43
CA PRO A 674 -27.31 2.21 -33.25
C PRO A 674 -27.04 0.96 -32.41
N LEU A 675 -28.02 0.06 -32.30
CA LEU A 675 -27.88 -1.23 -31.64
C LEU A 675 -26.79 -2.09 -32.31
N VAL A 676 -26.87 -2.27 -33.63
CA VAL A 676 -25.89 -3.05 -34.41
C VAL A 676 -24.49 -2.45 -34.30
N ILE A 677 -24.35 -1.12 -34.41
CA ILE A 677 -23.05 -0.43 -34.24
C ILE A 677 -22.44 -0.74 -32.88
N THR A 678 -23.24 -0.71 -31.81
CA THR A 678 -22.76 -0.94 -30.45
C THR A 678 -22.42 -2.41 -30.20
N ILE A 679 -23.15 -3.36 -30.81
CA ILE A 679 -22.81 -4.79 -30.77
C ILE A 679 -21.47 -5.05 -31.50
N ILE A 680 -21.26 -4.43 -32.67
CA ILE A 680 -19.98 -4.52 -33.38
C ILE A 680 -18.85 -3.97 -32.51
N LEU A 681 -19.07 -2.82 -31.86
CA LEU A 681 -18.10 -2.25 -30.91
C LEU A 681 -17.76 -3.23 -29.79
N LEU A 682 -18.76 -3.88 -29.17
CA LEU A 682 -18.53 -4.89 -28.13
C LEU A 682 -17.67 -6.06 -28.63
N VAL A 683 -17.94 -6.57 -29.85
CA VAL A 683 -17.12 -7.63 -30.46
C VAL A 683 -15.68 -7.15 -30.67
N LEU A 684 -15.50 -5.93 -31.18
CA LEU A 684 -14.16 -5.32 -31.34
C LEU A 684 -13.44 -5.14 -30.00
N THR A 685 -14.16 -4.76 -28.94
CA THR A 685 -13.62 -4.63 -27.57
C THR A 685 -13.13 -5.97 -27.03
N ILE A 686 -13.89 -7.06 -27.25
CA ILE A 686 -13.47 -8.42 -26.89
C ILE A 686 -12.21 -8.84 -27.66
N VAL A 687 -12.18 -8.63 -28.97
CA VAL A 687 -11.02 -8.93 -29.82
C VAL A 687 -9.80 -8.12 -29.37
N TRP A 688 -9.96 -6.82 -29.15
CA TRP A 688 -8.91 -5.94 -28.64
C TRP A 688 -8.36 -6.42 -27.30
N GLN A 689 -9.22 -6.80 -26.34
CA GLN A 689 -8.78 -7.27 -25.02
C GLN A 689 -7.95 -8.57 -25.13
N VAL A 690 -8.37 -9.50 -25.99
CA VAL A 690 -7.63 -10.75 -26.25
C VAL A 690 -6.27 -10.44 -26.88
N LEU A 691 -6.23 -9.56 -27.89
CA LEU A 691 -4.99 -9.15 -28.55
C LEU A 691 -4.03 -8.42 -27.59
N LEU A 692 -4.56 -7.51 -26.76
CA LEU A 692 -3.79 -6.81 -25.74
C LEU A 692 -3.14 -7.81 -24.79
N LYS A 693 -3.90 -8.78 -24.25
CA LYS A 693 -3.36 -9.80 -23.35
C LYS A 693 -2.24 -10.61 -24.00
N ARG A 694 -2.42 -11.04 -25.25
CA ARG A 694 -1.40 -11.80 -26.00
C ARG A 694 -0.14 -10.97 -26.24
N LYS A 695 -0.28 -9.73 -26.74
CA LYS A 695 0.85 -8.83 -27.01
C LYS A 695 1.61 -8.44 -25.75
N MET A 696 0.92 -8.12 -24.65
CA MET A 696 1.58 -7.77 -23.38
C MET A 696 2.38 -8.94 -22.81
N LYS A 697 1.89 -10.18 -22.93
CA LYS A 697 2.64 -11.38 -22.52
C LYS A 697 3.90 -11.54 -23.37
N LYS A 698 3.77 -11.48 -24.69
CA LYS A 698 4.90 -11.62 -25.63
C LYS A 698 5.96 -10.54 -25.40
N LEU A 699 5.55 -9.27 -25.23
CA LEU A 699 6.46 -8.17 -24.97
C LEU A 699 7.27 -8.38 -23.68
N MET A 700 6.63 -8.87 -22.61
CA MET A 700 7.34 -9.17 -21.36
C MET A 700 8.39 -10.28 -21.53
N GLU A 701 8.09 -11.30 -22.34
CA GLU A 701 9.03 -12.39 -22.67
C GLU A 701 10.19 -11.91 -23.55
N GLU A 702 9.91 -11.10 -24.58
CA GLU A 702 10.92 -10.52 -25.48
C GLU A 702 11.90 -9.62 -24.72
N LEU A 703 11.39 -8.80 -23.79
CA LEU A 703 12.19 -7.88 -22.99
C LEU A 703 13.11 -8.60 -22.00
N ALA A 704 12.65 -9.70 -21.40
CA ALA A 704 13.50 -10.57 -20.57
C ALA A 704 14.64 -11.22 -21.38
N MET A 705 14.43 -11.46 -22.68
CA MET A 705 15.41 -12.10 -23.56
C MET A 705 16.46 -11.10 -24.10
N ARG A 706 16.03 -9.87 -24.44
CA ARG A 706 16.83 -8.83 -25.11
C ARG A 706 18.03 -8.35 -24.30
N ASP A 707 17.87 -8.19 -22.99
CA ASP A 707 18.83 -7.46 -22.16
C ASP A 707 19.83 -8.41 -21.45
N ALA A 708 19.88 -9.68 -21.84
CA ALA A 708 20.88 -10.59 -21.32
C ALA A 708 22.26 -10.22 -21.84
N PRO A 709 23.20 -9.86 -20.95
CA PRO A 709 24.49 -9.41 -21.43
C PRO A 709 25.30 -10.59 -21.98
N SER A 710 26.06 -10.30 -23.03
CA SER A 710 27.22 -11.04 -23.52
C SER A 710 28.40 -11.04 -22.52
N ASN A 711 28.13 -10.93 -21.20
CA ASN A 711 29.12 -10.64 -20.16
C ASN A 711 29.73 -11.90 -19.52
N LEU A 712 29.82 -13.01 -20.26
CA LEU A 712 30.57 -14.20 -19.83
C LEU A 712 32.09 -13.99 -19.85
N ASN A 713 32.57 -12.81 -20.24
CA ASN A 713 33.99 -12.51 -20.40
C ASN A 713 34.60 -11.55 -19.34
N LEU A 714 33.83 -11.13 -18.31
CA LEU A 714 34.31 -10.11 -17.36
C LEU A 714 34.58 -10.62 -15.92
N GLU A 715 34.42 -11.92 -15.63
CA GLU A 715 34.80 -12.51 -14.32
C GLU A 715 36.08 -13.39 -14.38
N LYS A 716 36.83 -13.39 -15.49
CA LYS A 716 38.14 -14.08 -15.55
C LYS A 716 39.31 -13.29 -14.93
N GLY A 717 39.05 -12.16 -14.28
CA GLY A 717 40.09 -11.30 -13.69
C GLY A 717 40.45 -11.57 -12.23
N GLU A 718 39.72 -12.43 -11.50
CA GLU A 718 39.84 -12.51 -10.04
C GLU A 718 40.31 -13.86 -9.47
N ASN A 719 40.95 -14.72 -10.28
CA ASN A 719 41.64 -15.91 -9.76
C ASN A 719 42.98 -16.13 -10.46
N GLY A 720 44.09 -15.84 -9.77
CA GLY A 720 45.43 -16.21 -10.23
C GLY A 720 46.56 -15.63 -9.37
N VAL A 721 46.82 -16.24 -8.22
CA VAL A 721 48.10 -16.11 -7.51
C VAL A 721 48.67 -17.52 -7.35
N ASP A 722 49.69 -17.85 -8.15
CA ASP A 722 50.98 -18.42 -7.72
C ASP A 722 51.75 -19.13 -8.86
N GLY A 723 53.09 -18.91 -8.90
CA GLY A 723 54.04 -19.95 -9.33
C GLY A 723 54.89 -19.75 -10.60
N HIS A 724 56.00 -19.00 -10.47
CA HIS A 724 57.37 -19.23 -11.00
C HIS A 724 57.70 -19.72 -12.44
N ASN A 725 58.76 -19.06 -12.97
CA ASN A 725 59.84 -19.47 -13.89
C ASN A 725 59.66 -19.43 -15.43
N GLY A 726 60.60 -18.69 -16.07
CA GLY A 726 61.28 -19.16 -17.29
C GLY A 726 61.32 -18.23 -18.51
N GLN A 727 62.43 -17.49 -18.66
CA GLN A 727 63.21 -17.22 -19.90
C GLN A 727 62.62 -16.44 -21.11
N GLN A 728 63.39 -15.36 -21.46
CA GLN A 728 63.87 -14.92 -22.79
C GLN A 728 62.80 -14.56 -23.87
N THR A 729 62.87 -13.49 -24.68
CA THR A 729 64.02 -12.83 -25.31
C THR A 729 63.60 -11.52 -26.02
N HIS A 730 64.61 -10.76 -26.40
CA HIS A 730 64.68 -9.43 -27.02
C HIS A 730 64.03 -9.23 -28.41
N LEU A 731 64.07 -7.93 -28.81
CA LEU A 731 63.98 -7.31 -30.15
C LEU A 731 62.61 -6.68 -30.42
N GLY A 732 62.44 -5.39 -30.72
CA GLY A 732 63.35 -4.33 -31.11
C GLY A 732 62.64 -3.41 -32.12
N LYS A 733 62.99 -2.13 -32.08
CA LYS A 733 63.01 -1.15 -33.18
C LYS A 733 61.73 -0.39 -33.61
N ASP A 734 61.89 0.92 -33.41
CA ASP A 734 61.85 2.01 -34.40
C ASP A 734 60.50 2.45 -35.00
N GLY A 735 60.26 3.77 -34.94
CA GLY A 735 59.27 4.43 -35.80
C GLY A 735 58.84 5.82 -35.36
N TYR A 736 59.67 6.82 -35.66
CA TYR A 736 59.47 8.27 -35.52
C TYR A 736 58.21 8.82 -36.22
N GLY A 737 57.69 9.96 -35.72
CA GLY A 737 56.75 10.80 -36.48
C GLY A 737 56.12 11.93 -35.67
N ASN A 738 56.75 13.10 -35.69
CA ASN A 738 56.52 14.31 -34.88
C ASN A 738 55.31 15.16 -35.41
N PRO A 739 55.16 16.46 -35.06
CA PRO A 739 54.12 17.00 -34.18
C PRO A 739 53.28 18.10 -34.89
N ASP A 740 52.47 18.85 -34.14
CA ASP A 740 52.31 20.32 -34.23
C ASP A 740 51.07 20.75 -33.41
N THR A 741 51.24 21.26 -32.19
CA THR A 741 51.27 22.70 -31.79
C THR A 741 50.12 23.56 -32.31
N THR A 742 49.30 24.08 -31.39
CA THR A 742 49.27 25.51 -30.98
C THR A 742 48.28 25.74 -29.82
N ALA A 743 48.77 26.30 -28.72
CA ALA A 743 48.01 26.98 -27.63
C ALA A 743 47.54 28.41 -28.11
N PRO A 744 46.89 29.33 -27.34
CA PRO A 744 46.93 29.62 -25.88
C PRO A 744 45.54 29.74 -25.20
N LEU A 745 45.35 29.47 -23.89
CA LEU A 745 45.63 30.25 -22.67
C LEU A 745 44.94 31.63 -22.57
N ASP A 746 44.05 31.74 -21.59
CA ASP A 746 43.77 32.88 -20.68
C ASP A 746 42.72 32.39 -19.65
N GLY A 747 42.75 32.62 -18.34
CA GLY A 747 43.63 33.33 -17.42
C GLY A 747 42.87 33.53 -16.10
N GLN A 748 43.43 33.04 -14.98
CA GLN A 748 43.29 33.47 -13.55
C GLN A 748 41.89 33.76 -12.95
N GLN A 749 41.53 33.35 -11.72
CA GLN A 749 42.27 33.55 -10.46
C GLN A 749 41.62 32.74 -9.31
N ALA A 750 42.45 32.32 -8.36
CA ALA A 750 42.13 31.46 -7.21
C ALA A 750 41.66 32.23 -5.96
N HIS A 751 40.91 31.57 -5.08
CA HIS A 751 40.92 31.85 -3.63
C HIS A 751 40.96 30.54 -2.82
N ILE A 752 41.77 30.57 -1.75
CA ILE A 752 42.35 29.48 -0.96
C ILE A 752 41.65 29.37 0.41
N GLY A 753 41.55 28.13 0.94
CA GLY A 753 41.43 27.78 2.38
C GLY A 753 40.49 26.60 2.63
N LYS A 754 40.97 25.33 2.63
CA LYS A 754 41.39 24.48 3.79
C LYS A 754 40.27 24.36 4.84
N ASP A 755 39.67 23.18 5.07
CA ASP A 755 40.28 22.02 5.74
C ASP A 755 39.91 20.65 5.12
N GLY A 756 40.85 19.71 5.21
CA GLY A 756 40.80 18.40 4.56
C GLY A 756 40.29 17.26 5.44
N TYR A 757 39.69 16.27 4.77
CA TYR A 757 39.75 14.86 5.14
C TYR A 757 39.93 14.07 3.84
N ASP A 758 41.02 13.31 3.78
CA ASP A 758 41.39 12.44 2.66
C ASP A 758 40.35 11.34 2.46
N HIS A 759 39.81 11.24 1.24
CA HIS A 759 39.24 10.01 0.71
C HIS A 759 40.08 9.59 -0.49
N SER A 760 40.98 8.64 -0.29
CA SER A 760 41.48 7.80 -1.36
C SER A 760 40.39 6.78 -1.71
N SER A 761 39.49 7.12 -2.61
CA SER A 761 38.58 6.17 -3.25
C SER A 761 39.35 5.42 -4.34
N HIS A 762 39.53 4.12 -4.16
CA HIS A 762 39.67 3.23 -5.31
C HIS A 762 38.35 3.26 -6.07
N ASP A 763 38.31 4.09 -7.12
CA ASP A 763 37.20 4.13 -8.07
C ASP A 763 37.12 2.79 -8.80
N THR A 764 36.26 1.90 -8.29
CA THR A 764 35.65 0.85 -9.11
C THR A 764 34.53 1.52 -9.90
N ALA A 765 34.91 2.12 -11.03
CA ALA A 765 33.97 2.67 -11.99
C ALA A 765 33.13 1.53 -12.58
N VAL A 766 31.92 1.33 -12.05
CA VAL A 766 30.89 0.53 -12.71
C VAL A 766 30.45 1.31 -13.96
N PRO A 767 30.41 0.70 -15.16
CA PRO A 767 30.05 1.43 -16.38
C PRO A 767 28.65 2.00 -16.27
N GLN A 768 28.52 3.33 -16.38
CA GLN A 768 27.24 3.96 -16.68
C GLN A 768 26.80 3.50 -18.07
N ILE A 769 25.65 2.82 -18.15
CA ILE A 769 24.95 2.66 -19.42
C ILE A 769 24.33 4.02 -19.75
N THR A 770 25.09 4.92 -20.37
CA THR A 770 24.50 6.03 -21.10
C THR A 770 23.78 5.44 -22.32
N PRO A 771 22.45 5.58 -22.46
CA PRO A 771 21.77 5.02 -23.61
C PRO A 771 22.06 5.91 -24.83
N ASN A 772 23.09 5.56 -25.60
CA ASN A 772 23.51 6.25 -26.83
C ASN A 772 22.41 6.35 -27.92
N ASN A 773 21.22 5.77 -27.72
CA ASN A 773 20.12 5.72 -28.68
C ASN A 773 18.76 6.24 -28.14
N ALA A 774 18.69 6.81 -26.94
CA ALA A 774 17.42 7.34 -26.43
C ALA A 774 17.02 8.62 -27.22
N PRO A 775 15.73 8.78 -27.60
CA PRO A 775 15.28 10.05 -28.17
C PRO A 775 15.52 11.21 -27.18
N PRO A 776 15.45 12.48 -27.63
CA PRO A 776 15.42 13.60 -26.70
C PRO A 776 14.09 13.62 -25.92
N LYS A 777 14.16 13.99 -24.64
CA LYS A 777 12.99 14.13 -23.78
C LYS A 777 12.00 15.12 -24.40
N PRO A 778 10.72 14.75 -24.59
CA PRO A 778 9.76 15.63 -25.23
C PRO A 778 9.51 16.88 -24.38
N THR A 779 9.87 18.05 -24.92
CA THR A 779 9.65 19.37 -24.31
C THR A 779 8.47 20.10 -24.97
N GLY A 780 7.86 21.03 -24.25
CA GLY A 780 6.70 21.79 -24.72
C GLY A 780 5.40 20.98 -24.84
N MET A 781 4.30 21.66 -25.16
CA MET A 781 2.98 21.03 -25.26
C MET A 781 2.89 20.08 -26.46
N VAL A 782 3.35 20.53 -27.64
CA VAL A 782 3.33 19.73 -28.88
C VAL A 782 4.19 18.47 -28.76
N GLY A 783 5.39 18.58 -28.17
CA GLY A 783 6.26 17.43 -27.93
C GLY A 783 5.61 16.39 -27.00
N ARG A 784 4.95 16.85 -25.92
CA ARG A 784 4.23 15.96 -24.99
C ARG A 784 3.02 15.27 -25.63
N VAL A 785 2.26 15.99 -26.46
CA VAL A 785 1.14 15.40 -27.23
C VAL A 785 1.65 14.37 -28.23
N LYS A 786 2.71 14.67 -28.98
CA LYS A 786 3.35 13.72 -29.90
C LYS A 786 3.84 12.47 -29.15
N ALA A 787 4.47 12.65 -28.00
CA ALA A 787 4.92 11.54 -27.15
C ALA A 787 3.78 10.70 -26.58
N PHE A 788 2.61 11.32 -26.33
CA PHE A 788 1.41 10.61 -25.90
C PHE A 788 0.91 9.63 -26.98
N PHE A 789 0.88 10.06 -28.25
CA PHE A 789 0.43 9.24 -29.38
C PHE A 789 1.49 8.28 -29.94
N MET A 790 2.76 8.44 -29.57
CA MET A 790 3.87 7.60 -30.05
C MET A 790 4.58 6.83 -28.92
N PRO A 791 3.88 5.92 -28.21
CA PRO A 791 4.49 5.16 -27.12
C PRO A 791 5.65 4.27 -27.57
N GLY A 792 5.62 3.74 -28.79
CA GLY A 792 6.70 2.92 -29.33
C GLY A 792 8.05 3.64 -29.49
N LYS A 793 8.06 4.99 -29.46
CA LYS A 793 9.29 5.81 -29.52
C LYS A 793 9.67 6.40 -28.16
N TYR A 794 8.69 6.89 -27.41
CA TYR A 794 8.94 7.69 -26.19
C TYR A 794 8.67 6.95 -24.88
N ALA A 795 8.12 5.73 -24.93
CA ALA A 795 7.84 4.90 -23.75
C ALA A 795 8.60 3.56 -23.81
N THR A 796 9.74 3.51 -24.50
CA THR A 796 10.65 2.35 -24.52
C THR A 796 11.49 2.27 -23.25
N SER A 797 12.06 1.10 -22.94
CA SER A 797 12.92 0.91 -21.76
C SER A 797 14.08 1.92 -21.75
N ASP A 798 14.74 2.10 -22.89
CA ASP A 798 15.92 2.98 -23.02
C ASP A 798 15.55 4.46 -22.83
N ALA A 799 14.41 4.88 -23.39
CA ALA A 799 13.88 6.23 -23.23
C ALA A 799 13.48 6.50 -21.77
N LEU A 800 12.79 5.56 -21.12
CA LEU A 800 12.38 5.71 -19.72
C LEU A 800 13.56 5.64 -18.77
N SER A 801 14.56 4.81 -19.08
CA SER A 801 15.83 4.80 -18.36
C SER A 801 16.47 6.19 -18.38
N ALA A 802 16.58 6.81 -19.56
CA ALA A 802 17.11 8.17 -19.68
C ALA A 802 16.24 9.25 -19.00
N TYR A 803 14.91 9.23 -19.19
CA TYR A 803 14.06 10.36 -18.80
C TYR A 803 13.55 10.34 -17.36
N VAL A 804 13.45 9.15 -16.77
CA VAL A 804 12.75 8.86 -15.50
C VAL A 804 13.69 8.22 -14.48
N ILE A 805 14.64 7.38 -14.91
CA ILE A 805 15.51 6.60 -14.02
C ILE A 805 16.90 7.24 -13.83
N GLY A 806 17.48 7.83 -14.89
CA GLY A 806 18.91 8.16 -15.02
C GLY A 806 19.52 8.96 -13.87
N ASP A 807 18.88 10.05 -13.44
CA ASP A 807 19.39 10.88 -12.33
C ASP A 807 19.01 10.31 -10.94
N HIS A 808 18.12 9.34 -10.93
CA HIS A 808 17.34 8.97 -9.77
C HIS A 808 17.77 7.63 -9.15
N LEU A 809 18.13 6.63 -9.95
CA LEU A 809 18.49 5.29 -9.48
C LEU A 809 19.83 4.80 -10.05
N SER A 810 20.74 5.73 -10.38
CA SER A 810 22.07 5.46 -10.95
C SER A 810 23.11 5.01 -9.92
N THR A 811 22.87 5.22 -8.63
CA THR A 811 23.79 4.80 -7.56
C THR A 811 23.45 3.39 -7.07
N PRO A 812 24.38 2.42 -7.15
CA PRO A 812 24.15 1.08 -6.61
C PRO A 812 24.00 1.11 -5.08
N VAL A 813 23.37 0.06 -4.52
CA VAL A 813 23.37 -0.14 -3.06
C VAL A 813 24.76 -0.52 -2.57
N ARG A 814 25.03 -0.35 -1.27
CA ARG A 814 26.32 -0.76 -0.69
C ARG A 814 26.56 -2.27 -0.92
N PRO A 815 27.81 -2.71 -1.09
CA PRO A 815 28.13 -4.13 -1.11
C PRO A 815 27.63 -4.82 0.17
N TYR A 816 27.07 -6.02 0.00
CA TYR A 816 26.64 -6.86 1.12
C TYR A 816 27.81 -7.64 1.70
N THR A 817 27.84 -7.78 3.02
CA THR A 817 28.77 -8.69 3.69
C THR A 817 28.43 -10.15 3.35
N ASN A 818 29.38 -11.05 3.59
CA ASN A 818 29.13 -12.48 3.37
C ASN A 818 28.03 -13.02 4.29
N THR A 819 27.94 -12.53 5.53
CA THR A 819 26.89 -12.90 6.47
C THR A 819 25.51 -12.42 6.02
N GLU A 820 25.40 -11.14 5.62
CA GLU A 820 24.14 -10.57 5.09
C GLU A 820 23.63 -11.38 3.89
N ARG A 821 24.52 -11.79 2.98
CA ARG A 821 24.13 -12.62 1.84
C ARG A 821 23.72 -14.02 2.28
N GLN A 822 24.48 -14.68 3.15
CA GLN A 822 24.13 -16.04 3.61
C GLN A 822 22.79 -16.06 4.35
N GLU A 823 22.48 -15.04 5.14
CA GLU A 823 21.27 -14.97 5.95
C GLU A 823 20.06 -14.35 5.26
N ALA A 824 20.25 -13.65 4.12
CA ALA A 824 19.21 -12.88 3.43
C ALA A 824 17.86 -13.59 3.29
N TYR A 825 17.86 -14.86 2.85
CA TYR A 825 16.65 -15.67 2.65
C TYR A 825 16.60 -16.91 3.54
N LEU A 826 17.28 -16.87 4.69
CA LEU A 826 17.00 -17.83 5.75
C LEU A 826 15.69 -17.47 6.43
N HIS A 827 15.02 -18.50 6.97
CA HIS A 827 13.81 -18.27 7.74
C HIS A 827 14.17 -17.41 8.97
N PRO A 828 13.47 -16.29 9.25
CA PRO A 828 13.84 -15.37 10.32
C PRO A 828 14.06 -16.05 11.68
N ALA A 829 13.20 -17.00 12.03
CA ALA A 829 13.33 -17.78 13.27
C ALA A 829 14.69 -18.51 13.44
N VAL A 830 15.42 -18.77 12.36
CA VAL A 830 16.74 -19.43 12.39
C VAL A 830 17.84 -18.46 12.83
N SER A 831 17.79 -17.20 12.40
CA SER A 831 18.83 -16.19 12.70
C SER A 831 18.40 -15.15 13.73
N GLU A 832 17.12 -15.09 14.12
CA GLU A 832 16.60 -14.05 15.01
C GLU A 832 17.20 -14.16 16.44
N PRO A 833 17.96 -13.14 16.89
CA PRO A 833 18.57 -13.15 18.22
C PRO A 833 17.51 -13.01 19.32
N ALA A 834 17.91 -13.29 20.56
CA ALA A 834 17.03 -13.04 21.70
C ALA A 834 16.70 -11.53 21.81
N PRO A 835 15.43 -11.17 22.04
CA PRO A 835 15.03 -9.76 22.08
C PRO A 835 15.62 -9.05 23.31
N VAL A 836 16.27 -7.90 23.10
CA VAL A 836 16.80 -7.06 24.19
C VAL A 836 15.64 -6.51 25.05
N ILE A 837 15.60 -6.78 26.35
CA ILE A 837 14.58 -6.22 27.24
C ILE A 837 14.84 -4.74 27.48
N TRP A 838 13.95 -3.87 26.97
CA TRP A 838 14.12 -2.41 27.08
C TRP A 838 13.17 -1.80 28.12
N LEU A 839 13.74 -1.41 29.26
CA LEU A 839 13.04 -0.77 30.37
C LEU A 839 13.25 0.76 30.35
N ALA A 840 12.47 1.49 31.15
CA ALA A 840 12.64 2.92 31.32
C ALA A 840 13.31 3.22 32.67
N LYS A 841 14.36 4.04 32.67
CA LYS A 841 15.09 4.45 33.85
C LYS A 841 14.22 5.26 34.81
N ASP A 842 14.28 4.93 36.08
CA ASP A 842 13.59 5.65 37.16
C ASP A 842 14.59 6.30 38.12
N LYS A 843 14.15 7.34 38.83
CA LYS A 843 14.99 8.07 39.80
C LYS A 843 15.35 7.25 41.05
N LEU A 844 14.69 6.11 41.24
CA LEU A 844 14.71 5.31 42.45
C LEU A 844 15.57 4.02 42.28
N GLY A 845 16.14 3.79 41.10
CA GLY A 845 16.99 2.64 40.79
C GLY A 845 16.24 1.29 40.69
N LEU A 846 14.91 1.30 40.57
CA LEU A 846 14.10 0.07 40.47
C LEU A 846 14.31 -0.66 39.14
N SER A 847 14.43 0.10 38.05
CA SER A 847 14.75 -0.37 36.70
C SER A 847 16.12 -1.05 36.66
N GLN A 848 17.14 -0.45 37.25
CA GLN A 848 18.48 -1.05 37.36
C GLN A 848 18.46 -2.37 38.13
N ARG A 849 17.72 -2.44 39.24
CA ARG A 849 17.50 -3.70 39.98
C ARG A 849 16.74 -4.73 39.14
N ALA A 850 15.76 -4.31 38.35
CA ALA A 850 15.05 -5.21 37.44
C ALA A 850 15.97 -5.76 36.35
N VAL A 851 16.80 -4.92 35.73
CA VAL A 851 17.83 -5.33 34.76
C VAL A 851 18.79 -6.36 35.36
N GLN A 852 19.30 -6.10 36.57
CA GLN A 852 20.18 -7.04 37.29
C GLN A 852 19.45 -8.35 37.62
N GLY A 853 18.20 -8.28 38.07
CA GLY A 853 17.37 -9.44 38.35
C GLY A 853 17.11 -10.31 37.12
N ILE A 854 16.86 -9.69 35.96
CA ILE A 854 16.68 -10.41 34.69
C ILE A 854 17.97 -11.13 34.30
N ARG A 855 19.12 -10.44 34.38
CA ARG A 855 20.44 -11.06 34.10
C ARG A 855 20.74 -12.24 35.02
N LYS A 856 20.35 -12.15 36.30
CA LYS A 856 20.52 -13.22 37.27
C LYS A 856 19.58 -14.41 37.06
N ASP A 857 18.31 -14.14 36.80
CA ASP A 857 17.26 -15.17 36.75
C ASP A 857 17.24 -15.93 35.41
N VAL A 858 17.52 -15.26 34.30
CA VAL A 858 17.51 -15.85 32.95
C VAL A 858 18.89 -16.38 32.54
N GLY A 859 19.97 -15.72 32.98
CA GLY A 859 21.34 -16.11 32.68
C GLY A 859 21.89 -15.51 31.38
N GLU A 860 22.97 -16.08 30.87
CA GLU A 860 23.63 -15.65 29.63
C GLU A 860 22.72 -15.91 28.40
N GLY A 861 22.62 -14.92 27.51
CA GLY A 861 21.83 -15.01 26.26
C GLY A 861 20.57 -14.12 26.19
N LEU A 862 20.21 -13.39 27.25
CA LEU A 862 19.17 -12.35 27.21
C LEU A 862 19.72 -11.01 27.71
N GLU A 863 19.81 -10.04 26.81
CA GLU A 863 20.24 -8.68 27.16
C GLU A 863 19.08 -7.86 27.75
N ALA A 864 19.41 -7.00 28.71
CA ALA A 864 18.46 -6.08 29.33
C ALA A 864 19.14 -4.73 29.61
N THR A 865 18.43 -3.64 29.32
CA THR A 865 18.91 -2.26 29.48
C THR A 865 17.78 -1.30 29.85
N ASP A 866 18.11 -0.24 30.58
CA ASP A 866 17.23 0.90 30.90
C ASP A 866 17.71 2.21 30.24
N GLU A 867 18.69 2.13 29.34
CA GLU A 867 19.25 3.29 28.66
C GLU A 867 18.29 3.89 27.61
N GLN A 868 18.48 5.17 27.28
CA GLN A 868 17.70 5.91 26.26
C GLN A 868 16.19 6.01 26.53
N ALA A 869 15.72 5.58 27.70
CA ALA A 869 14.34 5.72 28.14
C ALA A 869 14.25 6.07 29.63
N TRP A 870 13.26 6.87 30.02
CA TRP A 870 13.08 7.31 31.41
C TRP A 870 11.61 7.54 31.78
N PHE A 871 11.33 7.63 33.08
CA PHE A 871 10.04 8.10 33.58
C PHE A 871 10.03 9.61 33.81
N ASP A 872 9.05 10.33 33.25
CA ASP A 872 8.82 11.74 33.55
C ASP A 872 8.29 11.96 34.98
N GLU A 873 8.15 13.22 35.41
CA GLU A 873 7.62 13.59 36.74
C GLU A 873 6.17 13.14 36.98
N LYS A 874 5.45 12.74 35.92
CA LYS A 874 4.09 12.20 35.98
C LYS A 874 4.10 10.67 35.89
N ALA A 875 5.27 10.05 36.02
CA ALA A 875 5.52 8.63 35.86
C ALA A 875 5.04 8.10 34.49
N LYS A 876 5.15 8.88 33.43
CA LYS A 876 4.96 8.43 32.04
C LYS A 876 6.30 8.03 31.46
N VAL A 877 6.28 7.01 30.62
CA VAL A 877 7.48 6.56 29.89
C VAL A 877 7.78 7.55 28.78
N CYS A 878 9.02 7.98 28.74
CA CYS A 878 9.65 8.81 27.72
C CYS A 878 10.88 8.08 27.17
N TRP A 879 11.30 8.42 25.96
CA TRP A 879 12.51 7.91 25.34
C TRP A 879 13.15 9.02 24.51
N GLU A 880 14.46 8.90 24.28
CA GLU A 880 15.25 9.90 23.57
C GLU A 880 14.98 9.81 22.07
N ASN A 881 14.21 10.77 21.54
CA ASN A 881 13.72 10.72 20.15
C ASN A 881 14.50 11.61 19.18
N SER A 882 15.52 12.33 19.66
CA SER A 882 16.36 13.19 18.83
C SER A 882 17.20 12.38 17.83
N ASP A 883 17.77 11.28 18.29
CA ASP A 883 18.45 10.27 17.47
C ASP A 883 17.82 8.89 17.67
N PRO A 884 16.87 8.48 16.80
CA PRO A 884 16.30 7.14 16.85
C PRO A 884 17.30 6.01 16.66
N THR A 885 18.47 6.26 16.04
CA THR A 885 19.48 5.21 15.80
C THR A 885 20.24 4.82 17.06
N ALA A 886 20.24 5.67 18.09
CA ALA A 886 20.81 5.37 19.40
C ALA A 886 19.94 4.43 20.27
N ALA A 887 18.73 4.08 19.82
CA ALA A 887 17.85 3.21 20.59
C ALA A 887 18.46 1.79 20.74
N PRO A 888 18.38 1.13 21.91
CA PRO A 888 18.98 -0.19 22.13
C PRO A 888 18.42 -1.34 21.27
N ILE A 889 17.33 -1.08 20.56
CA ILE A 889 16.64 -2.03 19.68
C ILE A 889 16.70 -1.59 18.21
N TYR A 890 17.52 -0.59 17.90
CA TYR A 890 17.77 -0.16 16.53
C TYR A 890 18.59 -1.23 15.82
N GLU A 891 18.08 -1.63 14.66
CA GLU A 891 18.79 -2.47 13.71
C GLU A 891 18.91 -1.68 12.41
N GLU A 892 20.12 -1.63 11.86
CA GLU A 892 20.32 -1.01 10.56
C GLU A 892 19.52 -1.81 9.52
N ARG A 893 18.64 -1.11 8.81
CA ARG A 893 17.90 -1.73 7.70
C ARG A 893 18.92 -2.18 6.65
N VAL A 894 18.72 -3.36 6.06
CA VAL A 894 19.47 -3.78 4.89
C VAL A 894 18.59 -3.56 3.65
N GLU A 895 19.11 -2.86 2.64
CA GLU A 895 18.41 -2.65 1.38
C GLU A 895 18.46 -3.92 0.53
N TYR A 896 17.59 -4.89 0.81
CA TYR A 896 17.51 -6.12 0.03
C TYR A 896 16.97 -5.93 -1.38
#